data_AF-A0A7C2NFT9-F1
#
_entry.id   AF-A0A7C2NFT9-F1
#
_cell.length_a   1.000
_cell.length_b   1.000
_cell.length_c   1.000
_cell.angle_alpha   90.00
_cell.angle_beta   90.00
_cell.angle_gamma   90.00
#
_symmetry.space_group_name_H-M   'P 1'
#
loop_
_entity.id
_entity.type
_entity.pdbx_description
1 polymer ?
#
loop_
_entity_poly.entity_id
_entity_poly.type
_entity_poly.pdbx_seq_one_letter_code
_entity_poly.pdbx_strand_id
1 'polypeptide(L)'
;MNFSSKILILFLLLLVVPQLSAQNSSEEMKRRALVHMQAGRYGEAIDQLNKYISQNARVAEGYNLRGLCYEQREQYQLSVLDLRRATRLDAVNHAYKSNLERVLSTWHKLLYERIEGYKRELAIDPNNPFNYLEIGKSYRWLEEWAIAEIWYDQYLERDEDASPDEIIRYTEILSHTGSIRKGEIKLARWVEKHPDDWRLWSRYGYFTMWLGNYSNAERAFRTALSFKPFFKEAEDGLDLALRQGYLTLQTPRSFEREEYPIDRYYRILRNNPNDEGTRFILIDYLLQEKRYEEAFQQLQYLAPNHEGTTRFVELKESIITKRQEFYEAKIDSALTILKEDPNNREALLRMVDYYSNLDDFDVVEELLTEYLELNPEDEEFRFRLAKIYAYQRKLSESYTEVNRILEKNPNNIDYLLLAGQVAVWDNLDLDLAESRLEKVIQVEPNNINAIIALGTLNFQQGEYLTAQNYKERAAQIDADNPEVQQLNSMLELHFIREEENRKLERLEEGRTLAKNGRYDEAIPYYEQYFLEAIPTSDLKYELADVYVGAERYYDAIDMYDEALDDYYDLEMDKLRAKVIYWSGDSQRALQEFTRLSDEDPYDMEVQLYLGDSYSQMEMFDSARVVYKNMLDNDPIEPKLIEERIGWLPVRPEDESFFTRGFRYLGGYLFSYMVVQPVAYFFADDLDFRYRYWGGNLETGLLPYISGGLSWIRGNLSNEFGGFHYTTFKGNLFIRPQDNLIFRFSYGEMYSPGVVKIPVIEAGVKFDYIHRDGYKYGFDLFYTRSDASTLLYSPGLVFTRLTGELGSLNAYYNFETNVNLEILYQLIRTKEGTTILGNTITPLQENIGNNFIGRISRNFYPNLEVGYEYFFSDFQYTLPIYYSPQDFYQHSIFARWLVYLDERWEIKLAGKIGYIPKNDYLLRELSTNVYFTVIESFRIALTGYLSNTFREQSGYSSASLSIRALWSIF
;
A
#
# COMPACT_ATOMS: atom_id res chain seq x y z
N MET A 1 19.44 -56.52 42.17
CA MET A 1 20.65 -56.09 42.91
C MET A 1 20.72 -54.57 42.87
N ASN A 2 21.46 -53.94 43.79
CA ASN A 2 20.97 -52.71 44.42
C ASN A 2 20.98 -51.45 43.54
N PHE A 3 19.91 -50.68 43.68
CA PHE A 3 19.64 -49.35 43.10
C PHE A 3 20.78 -48.34 43.31
N SER A 4 21.52 -48.50 44.41
CA SER A 4 22.58 -47.63 44.92
C SER A 4 23.78 -47.40 43.97
N SER A 5 23.92 -48.17 42.88
CA SER A 5 25.04 -48.05 41.94
C SER A 5 24.68 -47.45 40.57
N LYS A 6 23.38 -47.20 40.30
CA LYS A 6 22.92 -46.54 39.07
C LYS A 6 22.56 -45.06 39.25
N ILE A 7 23.26 -44.40 40.19
CA ILE A 7 23.67 -42.90 40.23
C ILE A 7 25.89 -41.68 38.58
N LEU A 8 26.50 -42.16 37.42
CA LEU A 8 27.07 -41.42 36.30
C LEU A 8 26.24 -41.62 34.99
N ILE A 9 25.06 -42.28 35.05
CA ILE A 9 24.47 -43.02 33.93
C ILE A 9 22.92 -43.01 33.68
N LEU A 10 22.27 -41.85 33.45
CA LEU A 10 21.12 -41.66 32.50
C LEU A 10 20.76 -40.19 32.03
N PHE A 11 21.40 -39.09 32.49
CA PHE A 11 20.92 -37.67 32.33
C PHE A 11 21.03 -36.98 30.95
N LEU A 12 22.25 -37.01 30.39
CA LEU A 12 22.81 -36.20 29.30
C LEU A 12 22.00 -36.25 28.01
N LEU A 13 21.75 -35.09 27.38
CA LEU A 13 21.12 -34.95 26.04
C LEU A 13 19.67 -35.48 25.97
N LEU A 14 18.60 -34.68 25.86
CA LEU A 14 18.37 -33.44 25.08
C LEU A 14 18.63 -33.74 23.56
N LEU A 15 17.64 -33.93 22.64
CA LEU A 15 16.83 -32.94 21.84
C LEU A 15 16.13 -33.65 20.58
N VAL A 16 15.17 -33.21 19.67
CA VAL A 16 14.28 -32.01 19.37
C VAL A 16 13.32 -32.14 18.08
N VAL A 17 12.51 -31.10 17.68
CA VAL A 17 11.62 -30.93 16.43
C VAL A 17 11.84 -29.54 15.71
N PRO A 18 10.98 -28.69 15.00
CA PRO A 18 9.50 -28.51 14.73
C PRO A 18 9.11 -27.88 13.30
N GLN A 19 8.08 -26.97 13.17
CA GLN A 19 7.83 -25.87 12.15
C GLN A 19 7.34 -26.17 10.69
N LEU A 20 6.59 -25.32 9.87
CA LEU A 20 5.88 -23.98 9.93
C LEU A 20 5.00 -23.68 8.63
N SER A 21 3.92 -22.85 8.62
CA SER A 21 3.27 -22.18 7.42
C SER A 21 2.19 -21.07 7.75
N ALA A 22 1.71 -20.20 6.80
CA ALA A 22 0.43 -19.36 6.79
C ALA A 22 0.29 -18.26 5.65
N GLN A 23 -0.94 -17.88 5.17
CA GLN A 23 -1.28 -16.69 4.29
C GLN A 23 -2.82 -16.34 4.16
N ASN A 24 -3.27 -15.10 3.83
CA ASN A 24 -4.67 -14.71 3.38
C ASN A 24 -4.83 -13.25 2.75
N SER A 25 -6.04 -12.78 2.32
CA SER A 25 -6.31 -11.66 1.33
C SER A 25 -7.19 -10.41 1.75
N SER A 26 -8.23 -9.98 0.97
CA SER A 26 -8.73 -8.57 0.75
C SER A 26 -10.27 -8.29 0.81
N GLU A 27 -10.68 -7.00 0.94
CA GLU A 27 -12.00 -6.38 1.34
C GLU A 27 -12.64 -6.83 2.65
N GLU A 28 -12.42 -8.09 2.96
CA GLU A 28 -11.72 -8.42 4.18
C GLU A 28 -10.78 -7.29 4.67
N MET A 29 -10.15 -6.43 3.83
CA MET A 29 -9.55 -5.13 4.24
C MET A 29 -10.52 -4.00 4.66
N LYS A 30 -11.65 -3.70 3.99
CA LYS A 30 -12.70 -2.77 4.52
C LYS A 30 -13.36 -3.34 5.77
N ARG A 31 -13.75 -4.60 5.70
CA ARG A 31 -14.38 -5.38 6.76
C ARG A 31 -13.45 -5.42 7.97
N ARG A 32 -12.16 -5.72 7.77
CA ARG A 32 -11.09 -5.49 8.77
C ARG A 32 -11.10 -4.04 9.23
N ALA A 33 -11.08 -3.02 8.36
CA ALA A 33 -11.05 -1.63 8.80
C ALA A 33 -12.23 -1.27 9.72
N LEU A 34 -13.45 -1.67 9.38
CA LEU A 34 -14.65 -1.48 10.19
C LEU A 34 -14.58 -2.29 11.49
N VAL A 35 -14.07 -3.52 11.47
CA VAL A 35 -13.80 -4.35 12.67
C VAL A 35 -12.69 -3.74 13.55
N HIS A 36 -11.63 -3.16 12.96
CA HIS A 36 -10.58 -2.42 13.64
C HIS A 36 -11.16 -1.13 14.25
N MET A 37 -12.06 -0.40 13.57
CA MET A 37 -12.79 0.75 14.12
C MET A 37 -13.68 0.34 15.30
N GLN A 38 -14.48 -0.71 15.16
CA GLN A 38 -15.33 -1.25 16.24
C GLN A 38 -14.49 -1.71 17.45
N ALA A 39 -13.29 -2.24 17.20
CA ALA A 39 -12.33 -2.62 18.24
C ALA A 39 -11.42 -1.46 18.72
N GLY A 40 -11.65 -0.22 18.30
CA GLY A 40 -10.89 0.98 18.68
C GLY A 40 -9.46 1.07 18.11
N ARG A 41 -9.07 0.15 17.22
CA ARG A 41 -7.73 0.06 16.60
C ARG A 41 -7.63 0.94 15.34
N TYR A 42 -7.99 2.21 15.48
CA TYR A 42 -8.09 3.17 14.36
C TYR A 42 -6.81 3.37 13.53
N GLY A 43 -5.62 3.02 14.07
CA GLY A 43 -4.37 3.06 13.31
C GLY A 43 -4.30 1.96 12.24
N GLU A 44 -4.67 0.74 12.61
CA GLU A 44 -4.81 -0.40 11.69
C GLU A 44 -5.95 -0.16 10.71
N ALA A 45 -7.07 0.39 11.21
CA ALA A 45 -8.17 0.83 10.34
C ALA A 45 -7.71 1.88 9.32
N ILE A 46 -6.90 2.88 9.67
CA ILE A 46 -6.36 3.86 8.71
C ILE A 46 -5.42 3.21 7.69
N ASP A 47 -4.62 2.21 8.07
CA ASP A 47 -3.73 1.55 7.11
C ASP A 47 -4.52 0.69 6.12
N GLN A 48 -5.51 -0.07 6.62
CA GLN A 48 -6.52 -0.72 5.77
C GLN A 48 -7.35 0.31 4.97
N LEU A 49 -7.63 1.51 5.50
CA LEU A 49 -8.37 2.59 4.83
C LEU A 49 -7.53 3.47 3.90
N ASN A 50 -6.21 3.38 3.95
CA ASN A 50 -5.30 4.00 2.98
C ASN A 50 -5.16 3.10 1.77
N LYS A 51 -5.08 1.79 2.01
CA LYS A 51 -5.19 0.76 0.99
C LYS A 51 -6.61 0.82 0.37
N TYR A 52 -7.67 0.91 1.18
CA TYR A 52 -9.03 1.31 0.75
C TYR A 52 -8.91 2.59 -0.12
N ILE A 53 -8.32 3.69 0.33
CA ILE A 53 -8.38 4.94 -0.46
C ILE A 53 -7.57 4.97 -1.78
N SER A 54 -6.56 4.12 -1.97
CA SER A 54 -5.36 4.50 -2.77
C SER A 54 -5.51 4.73 -4.27
N GLN A 55 -6.64 4.41 -4.90
CA GLN A 55 -6.86 4.73 -6.32
C GLN A 55 -8.23 5.38 -6.53
N ASN A 56 -9.31 4.74 -6.05
CA ASN A 56 -10.70 5.06 -6.32
C ASN A 56 -11.15 6.36 -5.66
N ALA A 57 -10.59 7.47 -6.11
CA ALA A 57 -10.61 8.72 -5.40
C ALA A 57 -11.96 9.47 -5.51
N ARG A 58 -13.02 8.78 -5.96
CA ARG A 58 -14.31 9.32 -6.37
C ARG A 58 -15.50 8.94 -5.47
N VAL A 59 -15.45 7.83 -4.73
CA VAL A 59 -16.55 7.48 -3.82
C VAL A 59 -16.28 8.03 -2.42
N ALA A 60 -17.34 8.52 -1.77
CA ALA A 60 -17.26 9.41 -0.60
C ALA A 60 -16.99 8.65 0.72
N GLU A 61 -17.41 7.38 0.80
CA GLU A 61 -17.53 6.68 2.07
C GLU A 61 -16.19 6.47 2.77
N GLY A 62 -15.17 5.96 2.10
CA GLY A 62 -13.85 5.72 2.67
C GLY A 62 -13.18 6.99 3.15
N TYR A 63 -13.37 8.11 2.46
CA TYR A 63 -12.95 9.41 2.97
C TYR A 63 -13.69 9.77 4.27
N ASN A 64 -15.01 9.53 4.35
CA ASN A 64 -15.73 9.70 5.62
C ASN A 64 -15.24 8.73 6.73
N LEU A 65 -15.03 7.45 6.43
CA LEU A 65 -14.56 6.44 7.39
C LEU A 65 -13.13 6.71 7.87
N ARG A 66 -12.21 7.07 6.97
CA ARG A 66 -10.83 7.46 7.33
C ARG A 66 -10.81 8.80 8.06
N GLY A 67 -11.67 9.73 7.65
CA GLY A 67 -11.90 11.00 8.35
C GLY A 67 -12.38 10.78 9.80
N LEU A 68 -13.29 9.84 10.03
CA LEU A 68 -13.72 9.42 11.36
C LEU A 68 -12.59 8.73 12.15
N CYS A 69 -11.79 7.86 11.51
CA CYS A 69 -10.61 7.28 12.17
C CYS A 69 -9.56 8.34 12.56
N TYR A 70 -9.37 9.36 11.73
CA TYR A 70 -8.49 10.48 12.05
C TYR A 70 -9.04 11.32 13.21
N GLU A 71 -10.35 11.55 13.28
CA GLU A 71 -10.98 12.17 14.44
C GLU A 71 -10.72 11.38 15.74
N GLN A 72 -10.96 10.07 15.71
CA GLN A 72 -10.76 9.18 16.87
C GLN A 72 -9.27 9.00 17.27
N ARG A 73 -8.34 9.55 16.48
CA ARG A 73 -6.90 9.65 16.78
C ARG A 73 -6.44 11.09 17.05
N GLU A 74 -7.37 12.03 17.21
CA GLU A 74 -7.10 13.46 17.41
C GLU A 74 -6.34 14.14 16.24
N GLN A 75 -6.33 13.51 15.06
CA GLN A 75 -5.70 14.00 13.83
C GLN A 75 -6.64 14.90 13.02
N TYR A 76 -7.23 15.89 13.70
CA TYR A 76 -8.33 16.72 13.22
C TYR A 76 -8.06 17.40 11.86
N GLN A 77 -6.83 17.83 11.56
CA GLN A 77 -6.49 18.43 10.26
C GLN A 77 -6.73 17.47 9.07
N LEU A 78 -6.37 16.18 9.23
CA LEU A 78 -6.58 15.15 8.21
C LEU A 78 -8.06 14.77 8.14
N SER A 79 -8.72 14.68 9.30
CA SER A 79 -10.16 14.46 9.41
C SER A 79 -10.98 15.52 8.65
N VAL A 80 -10.66 16.81 8.83
CA VAL A 80 -11.31 17.91 8.11
C VAL A 80 -11.09 17.84 6.59
N LEU A 81 -9.89 17.48 6.13
CA LEU A 81 -9.59 17.33 4.71
C LEU A 81 -10.42 16.22 4.05
N ASP A 82 -10.42 15.04 4.68
CA ASP A 82 -11.16 13.87 4.19
C ASP A 82 -12.69 14.08 4.26
N LEU A 83 -13.22 14.65 5.35
CA LEU A 83 -14.65 14.96 5.46
C LEU A 83 -15.09 16.08 4.51
N ARG A 84 -14.22 17.05 4.21
CA ARG A 84 -14.43 18.03 3.12
C ARG A 84 -14.32 17.41 1.73
N ARG A 85 -13.67 16.24 1.56
CA ARG A 85 -13.69 15.48 0.29
C ARG A 85 -14.98 14.67 0.19
N ALA A 86 -15.34 13.92 1.22
CA ALA A 86 -16.60 13.18 1.30
C ALA A 86 -17.82 14.08 1.02
N THR A 87 -17.94 15.21 1.73
CA THR A 87 -19.06 16.18 1.56
C THR A 87 -19.04 16.93 0.21
N ARG A 88 -17.97 16.80 -0.60
CA ARG A 88 -17.92 17.32 -1.99
C ARG A 88 -18.22 16.25 -3.04
N LEU A 89 -17.93 14.99 -2.74
CA LEU A 89 -18.27 13.84 -3.59
C LEU A 89 -19.75 13.47 -3.42
N ASP A 90 -20.27 13.55 -2.19
CA ASP A 90 -21.69 13.45 -1.85
C ASP A 90 -22.09 14.65 -0.97
N ALA A 91 -22.69 15.65 -1.61
CA ALA A 91 -23.20 16.86 -0.96
C ALA A 91 -24.65 16.73 -0.45
N VAL A 92 -25.32 15.61 -0.72
CA VAL A 92 -26.71 15.36 -0.32
C VAL A 92 -26.77 14.67 1.04
N ASN A 93 -25.81 13.79 1.33
CA ASN A 93 -25.75 13.02 2.57
C ASN A 93 -25.48 13.89 3.80
N HIS A 94 -26.55 14.12 4.57
CA HIS A 94 -26.54 14.92 5.79
C HIS A 94 -25.63 14.35 6.89
N ALA A 95 -25.32 13.06 6.90
CA ALA A 95 -24.43 12.46 7.90
C ALA A 95 -22.97 12.90 7.70
N TYR A 96 -22.48 12.93 6.45
CA TYR A 96 -21.12 13.40 6.15
C TYR A 96 -20.95 14.89 6.50
N LYS A 97 -21.96 15.71 6.17
CA LYS A 97 -22.00 17.12 6.58
C LYS A 97 -22.01 17.28 8.11
N SER A 98 -22.81 16.50 8.83
CA SER A 98 -22.86 16.54 10.30
C SER A 98 -21.53 16.12 10.94
N ASN A 99 -20.85 15.11 10.39
CA ASN A 99 -19.49 14.74 10.80
C ASN A 99 -18.49 15.88 10.58
N LEU A 100 -18.54 16.55 9.43
CA LEU A 100 -17.67 17.69 9.13
C LEU A 100 -17.90 18.86 10.09
N GLU A 101 -19.15 19.26 10.32
CA GLU A 101 -19.50 20.37 11.25
C GLU A 101 -19.04 20.05 12.69
N ARG A 102 -19.22 18.81 13.12
CA ARG A 102 -18.77 18.31 14.43
C ARG A 102 -17.25 18.38 14.58
N VAL A 103 -16.49 17.85 13.63
CA VAL A 103 -15.01 17.88 13.64
C VAL A 103 -14.47 19.31 13.55
N LEU A 104 -15.05 20.17 12.71
CA LEU A 104 -14.64 21.58 12.60
C LEU A 104 -14.77 22.32 13.94
N SER A 105 -15.83 22.06 14.71
CA SER A 105 -16.02 22.70 16.03
C SER A 105 -14.88 22.39 17.01
N THR A 106 -14.36 21.15 17.01
CA THR A 106 -13.20 20.75 17.82
C THR A 106 -11.89 21.30 17.26
N TRP A 107 -11.71 21.25 15.93
CA TRP A 107 -10.49 21.72 15.28
C TRP A 107 -10.28 23.23 15.45
N HIS A 108 -11.32 24.04 15.29
CA HIS A 108 -11.24 25.49 15.43
C HIS A 108 -10.84 25.89 16.85
N LYS A 109 -11.36 25.20 17.88
CA LYS A 109 -10.95 25.40 19.28
C LYS A 109 -9.45 25.16 19.48
N LEU A 110 -8.92 24.07 18.93
CA LEU A 110 -7.49 23.74 19.01
C LEU A 110 -6.61 24.75 18.25
N LEU A 111 -7.08 25.27 17.11
CA LEU A 111 -6.37 26.33 16.37
C LEU A 111 -6.28 27.63 17.16
N TYR A 112 -7.36 28.09 17.82
CA TYR A 112 -7.29 29.26 18.70
C TYR A 112 -6.35 29.06 19.89
N GLU A 113 -6.37 27.87 20.52
CA GLU A 113 -5.44 27.53 21.61
C GLU A 113 -3.97 27.52 21.14
N ARG A 114 -3.71 27.01 19.92
CA ARG A 114 -2.37 27.02 19.29
C ARG A 114 -1.89 28.43 18.94
N ILE A 115 -2.78 29.28 18.42
CA ILE A 115 -2.50 30.69 18.12
C ILE A 115 -2.09 31.46 19.39
N GLU A 116 -2.81 31.27 20.51
CA GLU A 116 -2.46 31.89 21.79
C GLU A 116 -1.18 31.32 22.42
N GLY A 117 -0.77 30.10 22.04
CA GLY A 117 0.55 29.55 22.32
C GLY A 117 1.65 30.36 21.64
N TYR A 118 1.65 30.43 20.31
CA TYR A 118 2.68 31.13 19.54
C TYR A 118 2.73 32.64 19.83
N LYS A 119 1.61 33.29 20.15
CA LYS A 119 1.61 34.70 20.60
C LYS A 119 2.40 34.92 21.90
N ARG A 120 2.42 33.94 22.82
CA ARG A 120 3.22 34.01 24.06
C ARG A 120 4.70 33.81 23.77
N GLU A 121 5.03 32.93 22.83
CA GLU A 121 6.42 32.75 22.37
C GLU A 121 6.95 33.98 21.65
N LEU A 122 6.13 34.65 20.81
CA LEU A 122 6.49 35.93 20.18
C LEU A 122 6.68 37.08 21.18
N ALA A 123 6.10 36.98 22.38
CA ALA A 123 6.38 37.92 23.48
C ALA A 123 7.72 37.65 24.18
N ILE A 124 8.39 36.53 23.86
CA ILE A 124 9.73 36.14 24.35
C ILE A 124 10.78 36.37 23.25
N ASP A 125 10.50 35.93 22.01
CA ASP A 125 11.32 36.17 20.81
C ASP A 125 10.45 36.72 19.64
N PRO A 126 10.44 38.05 19.42
CA PRO A 126 9.72 38.69 18.32
C PRO A 126 10.37 38.51 16.92
N ASN A 127 11.57 37.92 16.83
CA ASN A 127 12.33 37.84 15.58
C ASN A 127 12.16 36.51 14.85
N ASN A 128 11.66 35.46 15.52
CA ASN A 128 11.50 34.13 14.93
C ASN A 128 10.38 34.10 13.85
N PRO A 129 10.70 33.92 12.54
CA PRO A 129 9.70 33.91 11.47
C PRO A 129 8.70 32.75 11.56
N PHE A 130 9.13 31.59 12.11
CA PHE A 130 8.30 30.37 12.18
C PHE A 130 6.99 30.61 12.96
N ASN A 131 7.05 31.39 14.03
CA ASN A 131 5.89 31.66 14.86
C ASN A 131 4.87 32.58 14.18
N TYR A 132 5.31 33.48 13.29
CA TYR A 132 4.39 34.24 12.42
C TYR A 132 3.73 33.35 11.38
N LEU A 133 4.49 32.44 10.75
CA LEU A 133 4.00 31.49 9.75
C LEU A 133 2.94 30.54 10.33
N GLU A 134 3.18 29.94 11.48
CA GLU A 134 2.24 28.97 12.07
C GLU A 134 0.97 29.64 12.63
N ILE A 135 1.03 30.91 13.05
CA ILE A 135 -0.17 31.71 13.34
C ILE A 135 -0.94 31.99 12.04
N GLY A 136 -0.27 32.42 10.96
CA GLY A 136 -0.90 32.67 9.66
C GLY A 136 -1.57 31.43 9.06
N LYS A 137 -0.90 30.27 9.13
CA LYS A 137 -1.48 28.97 8.76
C LYS A 137 -2.69 28.60 9.60
N SER A 138 -2.67 28.90 10.91
CA SER A 138 -3.80 28.61 11.79
C SER A 138 -5.01 29.47 11.46
N TYR A 139 -4.83 30.77 11.19
CA TYR A 139 -5.91 31.65 10.70
C TYR A 139 -6.41 31.27 9.30
N ARG A 140 -5.55 30.76 8.41
CA ARG A 140 -5.97 30.17 7.12
C ARG A 140 -6.90 28.96 7.33
N TRP A 141 -6.57 28.06 8.26
CA TRP A 141 -7.43 26.90 8.58
C TRP A 141 -8.74 27.27 9.28
N LEU A 142 -8.82 28.43 9.94
CA LEU A 142 -10.05 29.01 10.47
C LEU A 142 -10.88 29.76 9.40
N GLU A 143 -10.37 29.90 8.17
CA GLU A 143 -10.94 30.73 7.10
C GLU A 143 -11.06 32.23 7.45
N GLU A 144 -10.26 32.69 8.41
CA GLU A 144 -10.11 34.11 8.77
C GLU A 144 -9.10 34.81 7.83
N TRP A 145 -9.37 34.75 6.52
CA TRP A 145 -8.44 35.10 5.43
C TRP A 145 -7.72 36.46 5.60
N ALA A 146 -8.46 37.51 5.99
CA ALA A 146 -7.91 38.85 6.18
C ALA A 146 -6.91 38.95 7.35
N ILE A 147 -7.04 38.09 8.36
CA ILE A 147 -6.09 38.02 9.47
C ILE A 147 -4.93 37.11 9.09
N ALA A 148 -5.19 36.00 8.38
CA ALA A 148 -4.15 35.13 7.84
C ALA A 148 -3.16 35.89 6.92
N GLU A 149 -3.66 36.82 6.09
CA GLU A 149 -2.82 37.65 5.21
C GLU A 149 -1.80 38.50 6.01
N ILE A 150 -2.26 39.15 7.08
CA ILE A 150 -1.41 40.02 7.94
C ILE A 150 -0.29 39.21 8.63
N TRP A 151 -0.58 37.98 9.07
CA TRP A 151 0.43 37.12 9.68
C TRP A 151 1.42 36.55 8.67
N TYR A 152 0.97 36.22 7.44
CA TYR A 152 1.87 35.85 6.34
C TYR A 152 2.73 37.02 5.86
N ASP A 153 2.24 38.27 5.90
CA ASP A 153 3.08 39.45 5.63
C ASP A 153 4.23 39.54 6.62
N GLN A 154 3.94 39.44 7.93
CA GLN A 154 4.94 39.51 8.98
C GLN A 154 5.94 38.36 8.95
N TYR A 155 5.52 37.18 8.46
CA TYR A 155 6.44 36.08 8.14
C TYR A 155 7.39 36.45 6.99
N LEU A 156 6.85 36.89 5.84
CA LEU A 156 7.62 37.25 4.64
C LEU A 156 8.41 38.58 4.76
N GLU A 157 8.37 39.24 5.92
CA GLU A 157 9.27 40.35 6.30
C GLU A 157 10.49 39.87 7.13
N ARG A 158 10.47 38.61 7.59
CA ARG A 158 11.50 38.00 8.47
C ARG A 158 12.18 36.79 7.84
N ASP A 159 11.56 36.19 6.82
CA ASP A 159 12.10 35.09 6.02
C ASP A 159 12.09 35.49 4.53
N GLU A 160 13.26 35.86 4.00
CA GLU A 160 13.45 36.18 2.59
C GLU A 160 13.65 34.92 1.71
N ASP A 161 13.82 33.74 2.31
CA ASP A 161 14.10 32.45 1.66
C ASP A 161 12.94 31.44 1.79
N ALA A 162 11.74 31.93 2.14
CA ALA A 162 10.48 31.18 2.20
C ALA A 162 10.25 30.26 0.98
N SER A 163 9.82 29.02 1.20
CA SER A 163 9.70 28.04 0.12
C SER A 163 8.56 28.33 -0.86
N PRO A 164 8.67 27.96 -2.15
CA PRO A 164 7.61 28.09 -3.14
C PRO A 164 6.24 27.55 -2.68
N ASP A 165 6.23 26.47 -1.91
CA ASP A 165 4.99 25.88 -1.36
C ASP A 165 4.25 26.80 -0.37
N GLU A 166 4.97 27.58 0.45
CA GLU A 166 4.35 28.57 1.34
C GLU A 166 3.91 29.83 0.58
N ILE A 167 4.64 30.21 -0.48
CA ILE A 167 4.21 31.28 -1.39
C ILE A 167 2.91 30.90 -2.11
N ILE A 168 2.79 29.66 -2.61
CA ILE A 168 1.56 29.14 -3.20
C ILE A 168 0.41 29.16 -2.17
N ARG A 169 0.64 28.74 -0.92
CA ARG A 169 -0.36 28.84 0.17
C ARG A 169 -0.76 30.28 0.49
N TYR A 170 0.14 31.25 0.34
CA TYR A 170 -0.17 32.66 0.49
C TYR A 170 -1.00 33.22 -0.70
N THR A 171 -0.82 32.71 -1.93
CA THR A 171 -1.67 33.12 -3.07
C THR A 171 -3.15 32.77 -2.89
N GLU A 172 -3.45 31.64 -2.26
CA GLU A 172 -4.82 31.23 -1.89
C GLU A 172 -5.46 32.29 -0.98
N ILE A 173 -4.76 32.68 0.09
CA ILE A 173 -5.20 33.71 1.04
C ILE A 173 -5.45 35.04 0.31
N LEU A 174 -4.48 35.50 -0.50
CA LEU A 174 -4.58 36.73 -1.28
C LEU A 174 -5.74 36.73 -2.29
N SER A 175 -6.11 35.57 -2.82
CA SER A 175 -7.26 35.43 -3.72
C SER A 175 -8.60 35.55 -2.96
N HIS A 176 -8.68 34.99 -1.75
CA HIS A 176 -9.86 35.10 -0.88
C HIS A 176 -10.05 36.49 -0.27
N THR A 177 -8.97 37.24 -0.02
CA THR A 177 -9.06 38.64 0.44
C THR A 177 -9.24 39.66 -0.68
N GLY A 178 -9.02 39.27 -1.94
CA GLY A 178 -9.05 40.17 -3.10
C GLY A 178 -7.79 41.04 -3.23
N SER A 179 -6.72 40.74 -2.49
CA SER A 179 -5.43 41.46 -2.48
C SER A 179 -4.58 41.23 -3.74
N ILE A 180 -5.21 41.17 -4.92
CA ILE A 180 -4.61 40.69 -6.17
C ILE A 180 -3.37 41.50 -6.59
N ARG A 181 -3.42 42.83 -6.52
CA ARG A 181 -2.26 43.67 -6.89
C ARG A 181 -1.05 43.45 -5.98
N LYS A 182 -1.28 43.09 -4.71
CA LYS A 182 -0.20 42.77 -3.76
C LYS A 182 0.37 41.37 -4.04
N GLY A 183 -0.49 40.42 -4.38
CA GLY A 183 -0.09 39.07 -4.80
C GLY A 183 0.75 39.07 -6.07
N GLU A 184 0.38 39.85 -7.09
CA GLU A 184 1.15 39.98 -8.33
C GLU A 184 2.58 40.48 -8.06
N ILE A 185 2.73 41.58 -7.31
CA ILE A 185 4.04 42.16 -6.96
C ILE A 185 4.91 41.20 -6.13
N LYS A 186 4.31 40.40 -5.24
CA LYS A 186 5.02 39.37 -4.47
C LYS A 186 5.42 38.21 -5.39
N LEU A 187 4.50 37.66 -6.18
CA LEU A 187 4.73 36.54 -7.10
C LEU A 187 5.80 36.84 -8.14
N ALA A 188 5.84 38.05 -8.71
CA ALA A 188 6.86 38.48 -9.68
C ALA A 188 8.29 38.21 -9.17
N ARG A 189 8.57 38.56 -7.91
CA ARG A 189 9.89 38.31 -7.28
C ARG A 189 10.16 36.83 -7.04
N TRP A 190 9.13 36.05 -6.75
CA TRP A 190 9.25 34.62 -6.46
C TRP A 190 9.43 33.78 -7.73
N VAL A 191 8.83 34.16 -8.87
CA VAL A 191 9.13 33.53 -10.18
C VAL A 191 10.49 33.96 -10.74
N GLU A 192 10.99 35.15 -10.41
CA GLU A 192 12.38 35.54 -10.72
C GLU A 192 13.41 34.74 -9.89
N LYS A 193 13.06 34.38 -8.65
CA LYS A 193 13.93 33.64 -7.71
C LYS A 193 13.89 32.11 -7.92
N HIS A 194 12.73 31.57 -8.32
CA HIS A 194 12.52 30.15 -8.64
C HIS A 194 11.91 30.03 -10.05
N PRO A 195 12.70 30.33 -11.10
CA PRO A 195 12.20 30.38 -12.48
C PRO A 195 11.80 29.01 -13.04
N ASP A 196 12.15 27.93 -12.36
CA ASP A 196 11.85 26.53 -12.67
C ASP A 196 10.50 26.04 -12.12
N ASP A 197 9.90 26.72 -11.14
CA ASP A 197 8.63 26.29 -10.56
C ASP A 197 7.42 26.77 -11.38
N TRP A 198 6.97 25.91 -12.30
CA TRP A 198 5.78 26.10 -13.14
C TRP A 198 4.51 26.46 -12.34
N ARG A 199 4.41 26.07 -11.06
CA ARG A 199 3.26 26.34 -10.20
C ARG A 199 3.22 27.81 -9.79
N LEU A 200 4.39 28.41 -9.51
CA LEU A 200 4.51 29.85 -9.24
C LEU A 200 4.21 30.66 -10.51
N TRP A 201 4.70 30.24 -11.68
CA TRP A 201 4.39 30.87 -12.96
C TRP A 201 2.89 30.86 -13.27
N SER A 202 2.20 29.74 -13.06
CA SER A 202 0.74 29.66 -13.24
C SER A 202 -0.02 30.60 -12.28
N ARG A 203 0.36 30.63 -10.99
CA ARG A 203 -0.23 31.59 -10.03
C ARG A 203 0.03 33.04 -10.46
N TYR A 204 1.22 33.37 -10.96
CA TYR A 204 1.53 34.69 -11.49
C TYR A 204 0.69 35.04 -12.73
N GLY A 205 0.41 34.05 -13.59
CA GLY A 205 -0.53 34.18 -14.71
C GLY A 205 -1.94 34.58 -14.27
N TYR A 206 -2.54 33.88 -13.30
CA TYR A 206 -3.86 34.25 -12.79
C TYR A 206 -3.89 35.64 -12.14
N PHE A 207 -2.89 35.96 -11.31
CA PHE A 207 -2.84 37.25 -10.62
C PHE A 207 -2.61 38.43 -11.59
N THR A 208 -1.86 38.25 -12.68
CA THR A 208 -1.73 39.27 -13.74
C THR A 208 -2.99 39.35 -14.62
N MET A 209 -3.65 38.23 -14.90
CA MET A 209 -4.91 38.18 -15.65
C MET A 209 -6.06 38.90 -14.93
N TRP A 210 -6.22 38.67 -13.63
CA TRP A 210 -7.25 39.32 -12.80
C TRP A 210 -7.04 40.83 -12.65
N LEU A 211 -5.84 41.35 -12.93
CA LEU A 211 -5.54 42.79 -13.04
C LEU A 211 -5.77 43.34 -14.47
N GLY A 212 -6.26 42.52 -15.40
CA GLY A 212 -6.48 42.86 -16.80
C GLY A 212 -5.21 42.90 -17.66
N ASN A 213 -4.06 42.44 -17.14
CA ASN A 213 -2.79 42.43 -17.84
C ASN A 213 -2.59 41.11 -18.61
N TYR A 214 -3.45 40.90 -19.61
CA TYR A 214 -3.57 39.66 -20.37
C TYR A 214 -2.26 39.23 -21.07
N SER A 215 -1.40 40.16 -21.48
CA SER A 215 -0.11 39.83 -22.12
C SER A 215 0.96 39.33 -21.15
N ASN A 216 0.99 39.82 -19.91
CA ASN A 216 1.81 39.20 -18.86
C ASN A 216 1.23 37.86 -18.40
N ALA A 217 -0.10 37.73 -18.38
CA ALA A 217 -0.76 36.48 -18.04
C ALA A 217 -0.44 35.37 -19.06
N GLU A 218 -0.67 35.63 -20.35
CA GLU A 218 -0.29 34.74 -21.45
C GLU A 218 1.17 34.30 -21.32
N ARG A 219 2.10 35.26 -21.14
CA ARG A 219 3.53 34.96 -21.00
C ARG A 219 3.80 34.04 -19.81
N ALA A 220 3.22 34.33 -18.64
CA ALA A 220 3.42 33.53 -17.44
C ALA A 220 2.82 32.11 -17.56
N PHE A 221 1.64 31.97 -18.17
CA PHE A 221 1.04 30.66 -18.43
C PHE A 221 1.84 29.85 -19.47
N ARG A 222 2.29 30.48 -20.56
CA ARG A 222 3.20 29.82 -21.53
C ARG A 222 4.52 29.41 -20.89
N THR A 223 5.10 30.22 -19.99
CA THR A 223 6.30 29.83 -19.22
C THR A 223 6.00 28.62 -18.31
N ALA A 224 4.88 28.60 -17.58
CA ALA A 224 4.49 27.44 -16.78
C ALA A 224 4.38 26.16 -17.64
N LEU A 225 3.72 26.25 -18.80
CA LEU A 225 3.55 25.13 -19.73
C LEU A 225 4.86 24.70 -20.40
N SER A 226 5.84 25.60 -20.58
CA SER A 226 7.17 25.23 -21.11
C SER A 226 8.01 24.39 -20.14
N PHE A 227 7.77 24.49 -18.83
CA PHE A 227 8.41 23.63 -17.82
C PHE A 227 7.57 22.39 -17.50
N LYS A 228 6.24 22.47 -17.62
CA LYS A 228 5.35 21.31 -17.53
C LYS A 228 4.21 21.41 -18.56
N PRO A 229 4.38 20.78 -19.74
CA PRO A 229 3.29 20.57 -20.68
C PRO A 229 2.10 19.89 -20.02
N PHE A 230 0.90 20.18 -20.50
CA PHE A 230 -0.36 19.64 -19.99
C PHE A 230 -0.63 19.94 -18.50
N PHE A 231 0.00 20.97 -17.92
CA PHE A 231 -0.38 21.46 -16.59
C PHE A 231 -1.70 22.23 -16.65
N LYS A 232 -2.81 21.51 -16.51
CA LYS A 232 -4.17 21.98 -16.80
C LYS A 232 -4.54 23.36 -16.24
N GLU A 233 -4.11 23.66 -15.02
CA GLU A 233 -4.36 24.96 -14.39
C GLU A 233 -3.75 26.14 -15.17
N ALA A 234 -2.62 25.94 -15.85
CA ALA A 234 -2.01 26.95 -16.73
C ALA A 234 -2.63 26.99 -18.14
N GLU A 235 -3.16 25.87 -18.65
CA GLU A 235 -3.89 25.84 -19.93
C GLU A 235 -5.19 26.65 -19.82
N ASP A 236 -6.03 26.35 -18.83
CA ASP A 236 -7.31 27.00 -18.62
C ASP A 236 -7.13 28.53 -18.40
N GLY A 237 -6.01 28.91 -17.78
CA GLY A 237 -5.61 30.30 -17.61
C GLY A 237 -5.14 30.98 -18.91
N LEU A 238 -4.45 30.26 -19.79
CA LEU A 238 -4.00 30.75 -21.09
C LEU A 238 -5.17 31.01 -22.04
N ASP A 239 -6.14 30.09 -22.10
CA ASP A 239 -7.35 30.23 -22.91
C ASP A 239 -8.19 31.43 -22.47
N LEU A 240 -8.37 31.59 -21.15
CA LEU A 240 -9.00 32.77 -20.54
C LEU A 240 -8.26 34.07 -20.89
N ALA A 241 -6.92 34.03 -20.96
CA ALA A 241 -6.12 35.21 -21.28
C ALA A 241 -6.23 35.62 -22.76
N LEU A 242 -6.27 34.62 -23.67
CA LEU A 242 -6.35 34.80 -25.12
C LEU A 242 -7.75 35.11 -25.65
N ARG A 243 -8.80 34.93 -24.83
CA ARG A 243 -10.22 35.14 -25.20
C ARG A 243 -10.69 34.28 -26.39
N GLN A 244 -10.14 33.08 -26.52
CA GLN A 244 -10.61 32.15 -27.54
C GLN A 244 -12.01 31.61 -27.20
N GLY A 245 -12.72 31.10 -28.21
CA GLY A 245 -14.11 30.66 -28.07
C GLY A 245 -14.21 29.38 -27.26
N TYR A 246 -14.55 29.49 -25.96
CA TYR A 246 -14.75 28.36 -25.05
C TYR A 246 -15.62 27.24 -25.65
N LEU A 247 -15.04 26.04 -25.80
CA LEU A 247 -15.79 24.81 -26.11
C LEU A 247 -16.73 24.40 -24.94
N THR A 248 -16.47 24.90 -23.73
CA THR A 248 -17.36 24.81 -22.55
C THR A 248 -17.84 26.19 -22.12
N LEU A 249 -18.81 26.73 -22.86
CA LEU A 249 -19.28 28.11 -22.75
C LEU A 249 -19.80 28.48 -21.35
N GLN A 250 -19.06 29.38 -20.67
CA GLN A 250 -19.61 30.38 -19.76
C GLN A 250 -19.48 31.83 -20.36
N THR A 251 -19.88 32.00 -21.65
CA THR A 251 -20.21 33.22 -22.46
C THR A 251 -19.07 34.15 -22.98
N PRO A 252 -19.15 34.98 -24.08
CA PRO A 252 -20.08 35.24 -25.27
C PRO A 252 -19.32 35.32 -26.68
N ARG A 253 -19.60 36.08 -27.81
CA ARG A 253 -20.71 36.29 -28.85
C ARG A 253 -20.17 36.87 -30.24
N SER A 254 -21.02 37.19 -31.26
CA SER A 254 -20.70 37.18 -32.75
C SER A 254 -21.52 38.11 -33.75
N PHE A 255 -21.11 38.35 -35.04
CA PHE A 255 -21.93 38.52 -36.32
C PHE A 255 -21.15 38.77 -37.69
N GLU A 256 -21.61 38.33 -38.90
CA GLU A 256 -20.95 38.56 -40.25
C GLU A 256 -21.85 38.40 -41.55
N ARG A 257 -21.34 38.64 -42.81
CA ARG A 257 -21.90 38.43 -44.22
C ARG A 257 -20.98 39.01 -45.36
N GLU A 258 -20.95 38.73 -46.70
CA GLU A 258 -21.66 37.89 -47.74
C GLU A 258 -20.87 37.85 -49.14
N GLU A 259 -21.32 37.15 -50.22
CA GLU A 259 -20.48 36.69 -51.40
C GLU A 259 -21.15 36.72 -52.86
N TYR A 260 -20.48 36.22 -53.94
CA TYR A 260 -20.41 36.77 -55.35
C TYR A 260 -20.94 35.93 -56.60
N PRO A 261 -20.89 36.41 -57.90
CA PRO A 261 -21.66 35.92 -59.09
C PRO A 261 -21.39 34.65 -59.96
N ILE A 262 -20.20 34.32 -60.52
CA ILE A 262 -20.00 33.08 -61.35
C ILE A 262 -19.35 31.93 -60.56
N ASP A 263 -18.34 32.25 -59.76
CA ASP A 263 -18.45 32.52 -58.32
C ASP A 263 -19.79 32.22 -57.59
N ARG A 264 -20.97 32.12 -58.23
CA ARG A 264 -22.18 31.53 -57.65
C ARG A 264 -22.12 30.01 -57.63
N TYR A 265 -21.65 29.36 -58.70
CA TYR A 265 -21.49 27.91 -58.70
C TYR A 265 -20.27 27.52 -57.86
N TYR A 266 -19.16 28.28 -57.95
CA TYR A 266 -18.06 28.12 -56.99
C TYR A 266 -18.47 28.47 -55.55
N ARG A 267 -19.36 29.44 -55.28
CA ARG A 267 -19.95 29.67 -53.93
C ARG A 267 -20.90 28.58 -53.47
N ILE A 268 -21.75 28.05 -54.36
CA ILE A 268 -22.65 26.95 -54.03
C ILE A 268 -21.81 25.73 -53.66
N LEU A 269 -20.76 25.44 -54.44
CA LEU A 269 -19.78 24.41 -54.11
C LEU A 269 -18.96 24.77 -52.85
N ARG A 270 -18.58 26.03 -52.60
CA ARG A 270 -17.92 26.44 -51.35
C ARG A 270 -18.77 26.20 -50.10
N ASN A 271 -20.09 26.32 -50.22
CA ASN A 271 -21.05 26.07 -49.13
C ASN A 271 -21.60 24.63 -49.12
N ASN A 272 -21.38 23.86 -50.19
CA ASN A 272 -21.80 22.47 -50.35
C ASN A 272 -20.92 21.78 -51.42
N PRO A 273 -19.68 21.37 -51.09
CA PRO A 273 -18.71 20.88 -52.07
C PRO A 273 -19.16 19.61 -52.78
N ASN A 274 -20.04 18.86 -52.12
CA ASN A 274 -20.58 17.58 -52.56
C ASN A 274 -21.86 17.73 -53.43
N ASP A 275 -22.16 18.93 -53.94
CA ASP A 275 -23.18 19.12 -55.01
C ASP A 275 -22.63 18.71 -56.39
N GLU A 276 -22.60 17.39 -56.61
CA GLU A 276 -22.21 16.77 -57.88
C GLU A 276 -23.02 17.29 -59.08
N GLY A 277 -24.30 17.62 -58.87
CA GLY A 277 -25.20 18.12 -59.91
C GLY A 277 -24.80 19.52 -60.39
N THR A 278 -24.51 20.43 -59.46
CA THR A 278 -23.91 21.73 -59.78
C THR A 278 -22.52 21.57 -60.41
N ARG A 279 -21.73 20.58 -59.97
CA ARG A 279 -20.39 20.34 -60.52
C ARG A 279 -20.41 19.85 -61.98
N PHE A 280 -21.34 18.97 -62.35
CA PHE A 280 -21.58 18.62 -63.77
C PHE A 280 -21.94 19.87 -64.61
N ILE A 281 -22.81 20.75 -64.10
CA ILE A 281 -23.19 21.99 -64.80
C ILE A 281 -21.97 22.92 -64.95
N LEU A 282 -21.11 23.02 -63.94
CA LEU A 282 -19.87 23.79 -64.01
C LEU A 282 -18.92 23.23 -65.08
N ILE A 283 -18.75 21.90 -65.15
CA ILE A 283 -17.95 21.23 -66.21
C ILE A 283 -18.50 21.55 -67.61
N ASP A 284 -19.83 21.45 -67.80
CA ASP A 284 -20.48 21.76 -69.09
C ASP A 284 -20.20 23.21 -69.55
N TYR A 285 -20.13 24.19 -68.62
CA TYR A 285 -19.76 25.58 -68.92
C TYR A 285 -18.25 25.76 -69.15
N LEU A 286 -17.39 25.12 -68.35
CA LEU A 286 -15.93 25.18 -68.52
C LEU A 286 -15.48 24.60 -69.87
N LEU A 287 -16.14 23.53 -70.34
CA LEU A 287 -15.95 22.97 -71.68
C LEU A 287 -16.32 23.95 -72.80
N GLN A 288 -17.43 24.69 -72.66
CA GLN A 288 -17.86 25.70 -73.65
C GLN A 288 -16.87 26.85 -73.76
N GLU A 289 -16.38 27.35 -72.62
CA GLU A 289 -15.35 28.40 -72.54
C GLU A 289 -13.92 27.87 -72.79
N LYS A 290 -13.76 26.59 -73.17
CA LYS A 290 -12.49 25.92 -73.49
C LYS A 290 -11.47 25.88 -72.35
N ARG A 291 -11.95 25.97 -71.11
CA ARG A 291 -11.17 25.87 -69.87
C ARG A 291 -10.98 24.39 -69.50
N TYR A 292 -10.38 23.63 -70.43
CA TYR A 292 -10.32 22.16 -70.38
C TYR A 292 -9.60 21.64 -69.13
N GLU A 293 -8.61 22.36 -68.62
CA GLU A 293 -7.88 22.00 -67.40
C GLU A 293 -8.75 22.11 -66.15
N GLU A 294 -9.49 23.21 -66.01
CA GLU A 294 -10.46 23.36 -64.91
C GLU A 294 -11.62 22.36 -65.05
N ALA A 295 -12.05 22.05 -66.28
CA ALA A 295 -13.05 21.00 -66.52
C ALA A 295 -12.53 19.61 -66.08
N PHE A 296 -11.25 19.32 -66.28
CA PHE A 296 -10.60 18.09 -65.82
C PHE A 296 -10.45 18.05 -64.29
N GLN A 297 -10.03 19.15 -63.66
CA GLN A 297 -9.99 19.28 -62.20
C GLN A 297 -11.38 19.09 -61.58
N GLN A 298 -12.42 19.73 -62.13
CA GLN A 298 -13.79 19.55 -61.66
C GLN A 298 -14.33 18.13 -61.90
N LEU A 299 -13.86 17.43 -62.94
CA LEU A 299 -14.19 16.02 -63.20
C LEU A 299 -13.55 15.07 -62.16
N GLN A 300 -12.33 15.35 -61.67
CA GLN A 300 -11.66 14.51 -60.67
C GLN A 300 -12.50 14.35 -59.39
N TYR A 301 -13.11 15.43 -58.89
CA TYR A 301 -14.01 15.38 -57.73
C TYR A 301 -15.27 14.51 -57.94
N LEU A 302 -15.67 14.20 -59.19
CA LEU A 302 -16.80 13.32 -59.49
C LEU A 302 -16.40 11.85 -59.63
N ALA A 303 -15.11 11.54 -59.77
CA ALA A 303 -14.62 10.19 -60.05
C ALA A 303 -15.03 9.15 -58.98
N PRO A 304 -14.92 9.40 -57.65
CA PRO A 304 -15.18 8.37 -56.63
C PRO A 304 -16.59 7.77 -56.68
N ASN A 305 -17.58 8.54 -57.12
CA ASN A 305 -19.00 8.16 -57.10
C ASN A 305 -19.56 7.84 -58.49
N HIS A 306 -18.98 8.37 -59.57
CA HIS A 306 -19.58 8.32 -60.92
C HIS A 306 -18.79 7.54 -61.97
N GLU A 307 -17.64 6.93 -61.65
CA GLU A 307 -16.72 6.35 -62.64
C GLU A 307 -17.35 5.30 -63.58
N GLY A 308 -18.36 4.56 -63.12
CA GLY A 308 -19.10 3.58 -63.93
C GLY A 308 -20.28 4.15 -64.75
N THR A 309 -20.56 5.45 -64.70
CA THR A 309 -21.74 6.04 -65.36
C THR A 309 -21.44 6.49 -66.80
N THR A 310 -22.35 6.24 -67.74
CA THR A 310 -22.14 6.56 -69.16
C THR A 310 -21.79 8.03 -69.40
N ARG A 311 -22.50 8.96 -68.75
CA ARG A 311 -22.22 10.41 -68.87
C ARG A 311 -20.83 10.77 -68.34
N PHE A 312 -20.39 10.18 -67.23
CA PHE A 312 -19.05 10.43 -66.71
C PHE A 312 -17.97 9.87 -67.63
N VAL A 313 -18.15 8.66 -68.18
CA VAL A 313 -17.21 8.07 -69.15
C VAL A 313 -17.13 8.91 -70.43
N GLU A 314 -18.27 9.31 -71.00
CA GLU A 314 -18.33 10.19 -72.18
C GLU A 314 -17.68 11.56 -71.93
N LEU A 315 -17.90 12.16 -70.76
CA LEU A 315 -17.23 13.41 -70.37
C LEU A 315 -15.73 13.21 -70.12
N LYS A 316 -15.32 12.11 -69.49
CA LYS A 316 -13.91 11.76 -69.21
C LYS A 316 -13.12 11.55 -70.50
N GLU A 317 -13.67 10.76 -71.44
CA GLU A 317 -13.08 10.56 -72.76
C GLU A 317 -13.01 11.89 -73.55
N SER A 318 -14.12 12.64 -73.61
CA SER A 318 -14.18 13.95 -74.30
C SER A 318 -13.19 14.97 -73.73
N ILE A 319 -13.11 15.10 -72.39
CA ILE A 319 -12.17 16.00 -71.70
C ILE A 319 -10.73 15.56 -71.95
N ILE A 320 -10.39 14.27 -71.76
CA ILE A 320 -9.03 13.77 -71.96
C ILE A 320 -8.59 13.95 -73.41
N THR A 321 -9.40 13.56 -74.40
CA THR A 321 -9.05 13.76 -75.82
C THR A 321 -8.90 15.24 -76.18
N LYS A 322 -9.79 16.12 -75.71
CA LYS A 322 -9.70 17.57 -76.00
C LYS A 322 -8.53 18.24 -75.25
N ARG A 323 -8.17 17.75 -74.07
CA ARG A 323 -6.99 18.17 -73.29
C ARG A 323 -5.70 17.75 -74.02
N GLN A 324 -5.61 16.49 -74.45
CA GLN A 324 -4.49 15.95 -75.20
C GLN A 324 -4.29 16.69 -76.53
N GLU A 325 -5.31 16.79 -77.39
CA GLU A 325 -5.27 17.57 -78.64
C GLU A 325 -4.78 19.03 -78.42
N PHE A 326 -5.20 19.65 -77.30
CA PHE A 326 -4.89 21.04 -76.97
C PHE A 326 -3.47 21.24 -76.42
N TYR A 327 -2.87 20.24 -75.78
CA TYR A 327 -1.48 20.30 -75.32
C TYR A 327 -0.49 19.78 -76.37
N GLU A 328 -0.80 18.70 -77.11
CA GLU A 328 0.02 18.21 -78.24
C GLU A 328 0.27 19.32 -79.28
N ALA A 329 -0.79 20.02 -79.71
CA ALA A 329 -0.67 21.13 -80.67
C ALA A 329 0.14 22.33 -80.15
N LYS A 330 0.30 22.47 -78.82
CA LYS A 330 1.19 23.48 -78.21
C LYS A 330 2.62 22.96 -78.04
N ILE A 331 2.79 21.67 -77.74
CA ILE A 331 4.10 21.00 -77.66
C ILE A 331 4.76 21.04 -79.04
N ASP A 332 4.06 20.70 -80.12
CA ASP A 332 4.59 20.83 -81.50
C ASP A 332 5.06 22.26 -81.82
N SER A 333 4.32 23.26 -81.33
CA SER A 333 4.67 24.69 -81.49
C SER A 333 5.94 25.06 -80.71
N ALA A 334 6.06 24.64 -79.45
CA ALA A 334 7.25 24.87 -78.62
C ALA A 334 8.48 24.11 -79.15
N LEU A 335 8.30 22.85 -79.55
CA LEU A 335 9.33 21.95 -80.08
C LEU A 335 9.83 22.43 -81.46
N THR A 336 8.98 23.11 -82.24
CA THR A 336 9.41 23.82 -83.45
C THR A 336 10.37 24.98 -83.14
N ILE A 337 10.10 25.77 -82.08
CA ILE A 337 11.00 26.86 -81.63
C ILE A 337 12.33 26.28 -81.12
N LEU A 338 12.29 25.20 -80.33
CA LEU A 338 13.49 24.54 -79.78
C LEU A 338 14.35 23.84 -80.85
N LYS A 339 13.81 23.56 -82.04
CA LYS A 339 14.59 23.11 -83.21
C LYS A 339 15.38 24.24 -83.88
N GLU A 340 14.98 25.50 -83.70
CA GLU A 340 15.70 26.68 -84.21
C GLU A 340 16.65 27.26 -83.16
N ASP A 341 16.27 27.21 -81.87
CA ASP A 341 17.07 27.62 -80.72
C ASP A 341 16.94 26.60 -79.57
N PRO A 342 17.84 25.60 -79.48
CA PRO A 342 17.77 24.57 -78.44
C PRO A 342 17.92 25.06 -76.99
N ASN A 343 18.38 26.30 -76.77
CA ASN A 343 18.49 26.88 -75.42
C ASN A 343 17.37 27.92 -75.14
N ASN A 344 16.27 27.86 -75.88
CA ASN A 344 15.19 28.83 -75.75
C ASN A 344 14.40 28.64 -74.45
N ARG A 345 14.83 29.33 -73.38
CA ARG A 345 14.23 29.26 -72.03
C ARG A 345 12.71 29.35 -72.02
N GLU A 346 12.11 30.26 -72.80
CA GLU A 346 10.65 30.44 -72.79
C GLU A 346 9.90 29.31 -73.50
N ALA A 347 10.41 28.81 -74.63
CA ALA A 347 9.83 27.64 -75.29
C ALA A 347 9.99 26.38 -74.43
N LEU A 348 11.13 26.21 -73.75
CA LEU A 348 11.37 25.07 -72.86
C LEU A 348 10.50 25.14 -71.60
N LEU A 349 10.33 26.31 -70.96
CA LEU A 349 9.37 26.47 -69.85
C LEU A 349 7.96 26.06 -70.25
N ARG A 350 7.50 26.51 -71.42
CA ARG A 350 6.19 26.14 -71.96
C ARG A 350 6.08 24.64 -72.21
N MET A 351 7.12 24.01 -72.77
CA MET A 351 7.16 22.57 -73.02
C MET A 351 7.15 21.76 -71.72
N VAL A 352 7.92 22.18 -70.71
CA VAL A 352 7.90 21.66 -69.33
C VAL A 352 6.50 21.79 -68.72
N ASP A 353 5.87 22.96 -68.81
CA ASP A 353 4.49 23.16 -68.33
C ASP A 353 3.51 22.24 -69.05
N TYR A 354 3.62 22.04 -70.37
CA TYR A 354 2.68 21.20 -71.12
C TYR A 354 2.83 19.72 -70.80
N TYR A 355 4.05 19.17 -70.75
CA TYR A 355 4.26 17.78 -70.30
C TYR A 355 3.93 17.57 -68.82
N SER A 356 4.17 18.57 -67.96
CA SER A 356 3.76 18.52 -66.54
C SER A 356 2.24 18.52 -66.36
N ASN A 357 1.48 19.11 -67.30
CA ASN A 357 0.01 18.96 -67.32
C ASN A 357 -0.40 17.58 -67.84
N LEU A 358 0.33 16.98 -68.80
CA LEU A 358 0.04 15.64 -69.33
C LEU A 358 0.46 14.49 -68.39
N ASP A 359 1.01 14.80 -67.22
CA ASP A 359 1.55 13.85 -66.22
C ASP A 359 2.77 13.03 -66.72
N ASP A 360 3.41 13.45 -67.83
CA ASP A 360 4.59 12.83 -68.46
C ASP A 360 5.91 13.17 -67.71
N PHE A 361 5.94 12.94 -66.40
CA PHE A 361 6.99 13.47 -65.52
C PHE A 361 8.42 13.01 -65.85
N ASP A 362 8.59 11.81 -66.42
CA ASP A 362 9.92 11.29 -66.80
C ASP A 362 10.52 12.08 -67.99
N VAL A 363 9.67 12.53 -68.93
CA VAL A 363 10.09 13.43 -70.03
C VAL A 363 10.41 14.83 -69.50
N VAL A 364 9.68 15.28 -68.47
CA VAL A 364 9.98 16.55 -67.79
C VAL A 364 11.32 16.47 -67.05
N GLU A 365 11.64 15.36 -66.38
CA GLU A 365 12.93 15.13 -65.73
C GLU A 365 14.10 15.19 -66.72
N GLU A 366 14.00 14.52 -67.87
CA GLU A 366 15.01 14.56 -68.95
C GLU A 366 15.22 16.00 -69.46
N LEU A 367 14.13 16.69 -69.84
CA LEU A 367 14.18 18.08 -70.34
C LEU A 367 14.73 19.09 -69.31
N LEU A 368 14.40 18.93 -68.03
CA LEU A 368 14.90 19.80 -66.97
C LEU A 368 16.38 19.53 -66.64
N THR A 369 16.80 18.26 -66.65
CA THR A 369 18.20 17.90 -66.33
C THR A 369 19.15 18.29 -67.45
N GLU A 370 18.85 18.01 -68.72
CA GLU A 370 19.68 18.45 -69.87
C GLU A 370 19.88 19.97 -69.88
N TYR A 371 18.82 20.76 -69.65
CA TYR A 371 18.91 22.21 -69.60
C TYR A 371 19.72 22.71 -68.39
N LEU A 372 19.64 22.05 -67.23
CA LEU A 372 20.40 22.42 -66.03
C LEU A 372 21.88 21.97 -66.07
N GLU A 373 22.27 21.01 -66.91
CA GLU A 373 23.69 20.79 -67.23
C GLU A 373 24.31 21.98 -67.98
N LEU A 374 23.54 22.58 -68.89
CA LEU A 374 23.97 23.74 -69.69
C LEU A 374 23.81 25.09 -68.95
N ASN A 375 22.77 25.21 -68.11
CA ASN A 375 22.38 26.44 -67.42
C ASN A 375 22.23 26.20 -65.89
N PRO A 376 23.29 25.78 -65.17
CA PRO A 376 23.19 25.34 -63.77
C PRO A 376 22.72 26.42 -62.78
N GLU A 377 22.74 27.69 -63.17
CA GLU A 377 22.34 28.83 -62.35
C GLU A 377 20.82 29.15 -62.42
N ASP A 378 20.03 28.47 -63.26
CA ASP A 378 18.61 28.76 -63.44
C ASP A 378 17.74 28.19 -62.30
N GLU A 379 17.47 29.03 -61.29
CA GLU A 379 16.71 28.64 -60.10
C GLU A 379 15.25 28.22 -60.39
N GLU A 380 14.61 28.78 -61.42
CA GLU A 380 13.22 28.42 -61.74
C GLU A 380 13.13 26.98 -62.26
N PHE A 381 14.08 26.58 -63.12
CA PHE A 381 14.20 25.23 -63.62
C PHE A 381 14.61 24.25 -62.50
N ARG A 382 15.52 24.66 -61.61
CA ARG A 382 15.93 23.84 -60.46
C ARG A 382 14.80 23.65 -59.44
N PHE A 383 13.96 24.66 -59.22
CA PHE A 383 12.74 24.54 -58.41
C PHE A 383 11.70 23.62 -59.06
N ARG A 384 11.49 23.74 -60.37
CA ARG A 384 10.61 22.83 -61.13
C ARG A 384 11.11 21.38 -61.03
N LEU A 385 12.42 21.14 -61.15
CA LEU A 385 13.01 19.80 -61.00
C LEU A 385 12.80 19.24 -59.58
N ALA A 386 12.99 20.06 -58.54
CA ALA A 386 12.69 19.66 -57.16
C ALA A 386 11.20 19.25 -57.01
N LYS A 387 10.26 19.98 -57.60
CA LYS A 387 8.83 19.59 -57.59
C LYS A 387 8.58 18.26 -58.31
N ILE A 388 9.21 18.02 -59.47
CA ILE A 388 9.09 16.75 -60.20
C ILE A 388 9.64 15.58 -59.38
N TYR A 389 10.81 15.74 -58.75
CA TYR A 389 11.37 14.75 -57.82
C TYR A 389 10.41 14.47 -56.64
N ALA A 390 9.77 15.49 -56.05
CA ALA A 390 8.77 15.28 -55.01
C ALA A 390 7.55 14.46 -55.50
N TYR A 391 7.02 14.76 -56.69
CA TYR A 391 5.93 13.98 -57.30
C TYR A 391 6.34 12.52 -57.61
N GLN A 392 7.56 12.31 -58.11
CA GLN A 392 8.16 10.98 -58.33
C GLN A 392 8.56 10.25 -57.03
N ARG A 393 8.30 10.83 -55.84
CA ARG A 393 8.73 10.33 -54.51
C ARG A 393 10.25 10.19 -54.32
N LYS A 394 11.06 10.86 -55.15
CA LYS A 394 12.51 11.06 -54.99
C LYS A 394 12.78 12.16 -53.96
N LEU A 395 12.40 11.91 -52.71
CA LEU A 395 12.33 12.95 -51.67
C LEU A 395 13.71 13.54 -51.32
N SER A 396 14.73 12.71 -51.18
CA SER A 396 16.07 13.19 -50.79
C SER A 396 16.76 13.97 -51.93
N GLU A 397 16.50 13.61 -53.19
CA GLU A 397 16.91 14.38 -54.38
C GLU A 397 16.16 15.72 -54.46
N SER A 398 14.84 15.71 -54.24
CA SER A 398 14.03 16.93 -54.13
C SER A 398 14.56 17.85 -53.04
N TYR A 399 14.88 17.31 -51.85
CA TYR A 399 15.44 18.04 -50.73
C TYR A 399 16.81 18.63 -51.10
N THR A 400 17.64 17.90 -51.84
CA THR A 400 18.94 18.39 -52.33
C THR A 400 18.77 19.58 -53.27
N GLU A 401 17.86 19.52 -54.24
CA GLU A 401 17.68 20.59 -55.22
C GLU A 401 16.97 21.83 -54.66
N VAL A 402 16.00 21.67 -53.76
CA VAL A 402 15.34 22.82 -53.10
C VAL A 402 16.27 23.53 -52.10
N ASN A 403 17.20 22.82 -51.46
CA ASN A 403 18.23 23.47 -50.64
C ASN A 403 19.21 24.29 -51.49
N ARG A 404 19.62 23.80 -52.67
CA ARG A 404 20.53 24.52 -53.60
C ARG A 404 20.01 25.88 -54.07
N ILE A 405 18.69 26.05 -54.17
CA ILE A 405 18.07 27.35 -54.48
C ILE A 405 17.82 28.20 -53.21
N LEU A 406 17.55 27.59 -52.06
CA LEU A 406 17.47 28.29 -50.77
C LEU A 406 18.81 28.89 -50.32
N GLU A 407 19.96 28.29 -50.69
CA GLU A 407 21.28 28.90 -50.46
C GLU A 407 21.43 30.28 -51.14
N LYS A 408 20.76 30.48 -52.29
CA LYS A 408 20.78 31.75 -53.04
C LYS A 408 19.66 32.69 -52.62
N ASN A 409 18.45 32.17 -52.44
CA ASN A 409 17.24 32.92 -52.10
C ASN A 409 16.55 32.35 -50.83
N PRO A 410 17.13 32.55 -49.63
CA PRO A 410 16.69 31.89 -48.38
C PRO A 410 15.34 32.36 -47.83
N ASN A 411 14.74 33.39 -48.41
CA ASN A 411 13.44 33.96 -48.02
C ASN A 411 12.34 33.73 -49.08
N ASN A 412 12.57 32.90 -50.09
CA ASN A 412 11.55 32.57 -51.08
C ASN A 412 10.52 31.61 -50.46
N ILE A 413 9.25 32.01 -50.44
CA ILE A 413 8.16 31.30 -49.76
C ILE A 413 7.86 29.95 -50.42
N ASP A 414 7.84 29.88 -51.76
CA ASP A 414 7.64 28.63 -52.51
C ASP A 414 8.76 27.62 -52.24
N TYR A 415 10.01 28.10 -52.13
CA TYR A 415 11.18 27.25 -51.86
C TYR A 415 11.16 26.77 -50.39
N LEU A 416 10.84 27.65 -49.44
CA LEU A 416 10.70 27.31 -48.02
C LEU A 416 9.56 26.31 -47.78
N LEU A 417 8.44 26.46 -48.50
CA LEU A 417 7.30 25.55 -48.44
C LEU A 417 7.66 24.15 -48.94
N LEU A 418 8.19 24.03 -50.17
CA LEU A 418 8.59 22.74 -50.72
C LEU A 418 9.66 22.05 -49.85
N ALA A 419 10.65 22.82 -49.38
CA ALA A 419 11.70 22.28 -48.51
C ALA A 419 11.19 21.82 -47.15
N GLY A 420 10.14 22.46 -46.61
CA GLY A 420 9.45 22.04 -45.40
C GLY A 420 8.59 20.79 -45.63
N GLN A 421 7.76 20.76 -46.67
CA GLN A 421 6.91 19.60 -46.99
C GLN A 421 7.75 18.34 -47.23
N VAL A 422 8.79 18.42 -48.05
CA VAL A 422 9.66 17.28 -48.37
C VAL A 422 10.41 16.79 -47.12
N ALA A 423 10.85 17.70 -46.25
CA ALA A 423 11.47 17.35 -44.97
C ALA A 423 10.52 16.60 -44.01
N VAL A 424 9.24 17.00 -43.93
CA VAL A 424 8.21 16.31 -43.14
C VAL A 424 7.85 14.94 -43.74
N TRP A 425 7.89 14.81 -45.07
CA TRP A 425 7.62 13.54 -45.75
C TRP A 425 8.79 12.53 -45.67
N ASP A 426 10.04 13.00 -45.65
CA ASP A 426 11.27 12.17 -45.56
C ASP A 426 11.82 12.07 -44.12
N ASN A 427 11.15 12.72 -43.15
CA ASN A 427 11.54 12.83 -41.73
C ASN A 427 12.98 13.36 -41.51
N LEU A 428 13.34 14.42 -42.25
CA LEU A 428 14.67 15.04 -42.23
C LEU A 428 14.65 16.39 -41.51
N ASP A 429 15.38 16.51 -40.39
CA ASP A 429 15.61 17.77 -39.67
C ASP A 429 14.31 18.56 -39.40
N LEU A 430 13.40 17.93 -38.63
CA LEU A 430 12.05 18.46 -38.36
C LEU A 430 12.09 19.87 -37.75
N ASP A 431 13.04 20.18 -36.87
CA ASP A 431 13.20 21.51 -36.27
C ASP A 431 13.46 22.59 -37.35
N LEU A 432 14.28 22.26 -38.36
CA LEU A 432 14.53 23.12 -39.51
C LEU A 432 13.32 23.15 -40.47
N ALA A 433 12.59 22.05 -40.62
CA ALA A 433 11.35 21.99 -41.40
C ALA A 433 10.26 22.87 -40.81
N GLU A 434 10.04 22.79 -39.49
CA GLU A 434 9.13 23.64 -38.72
C GLU A 434 9.54 25.11 -38.87
N SER A 435 10.81 25.47 -38.64
CA SER A 435 11.28 26.85 -38.83
C SER A 435 11.15 27.37 -40.28
N ARG A 436 11.08 26.49 -41.28
CA ARG A 436 10.81 26.87 -42.69
C ARG A 436 9.32 27.08 -42.92
N LEU A 437 8.47 26.17 -42.45
CA LEU A 437 7.01 26.24 -42.57
C LEU A 437 6.41 27.37 -41.73
N GLU A 438 6.97 27.66 -40.55
CA GLU A 438 6.64 28.85 -39.75
C GLU A 438 6.84 30.15 -40.53
N LYS A 439 7.96 30.28 -41.27
CA LYS A 439 8.22 31.46 -42.11
C LYS A 439 7.21 31.56 -43.25
N VAL A 440 6.75 30.43 -43.79
CA VAL A 440 5.64 30.41 -44.77
C VAL A 440 4.36 30.92 -44.13
N ILE A 441 3.91 30.38 -42.99
CA ILE A 441 2.66 30.84 -42.36
C ILE A 441 2.74 32.24 -41.71
N GLN A 442 3.94 32.77 -41.46
CA GLN A 442 4.14 34.18 -41.05
C GLN A 442 3.87 35.16 -42.20
N VAL A 443 4.08 34.74 -43.45
CA VAL A 443 3.83 35.56 -44.65
C VAL A 443 2.48 35.23 -45.29
N GLU A 444 2.07 33.97 -45.24
CA GLU A 444 0.82 33.43 -45.77
C GLU A 444 0.03 32.64 -44.70
N PRO A 445 -0.66 33.29 -43.76
CA PRO A 445 -1.31 32.63 -42.61
C PRO A 445 -2.36 31.57 -42.91
N ASN A 446 -2.83 31.52 -44.17
CA ASN A 446 -3.84 30.61 -44.70
C ASN A 446 -3.27 29.65 -45.77
N ASN A 447 -1.95 29.50 -45.90
CA ASN A 447 -1.36 28.54 -46.82
C ASN A 447 -1.66 27.11 -46.32
N ILE A 448 -2.66 26.46 -46.93
CA ILE A 448 -3.17 25.16 -46.46
C ILE A 448 -2.09 24.08 -46.48
N ASN A 449 -1.21 24.08 -47.49
CA ASN A 449 -0.11 23.11 -47.61
C ASN A 449 0.88 23.25 -46.45
N ALA A 450 1.21 24.48 -46.05
CA ALA A 450 2.06 24.74 -44.89
C ALA A 450 1.39 24.32 -43.57
N ILE A 451 0.08 24.57 -43.44
CA ILE A 451 -0.72 24.21 -42.25
C ILE A 451 -0.85 22.69 -42.11
N ILE A 452 -1.10 21.96 -43.21
CA ILE A 452 -1.12 20.48 -43.23
C ILE A 452 0.25 19.90 -42.88
N ALA A 453 1.33 20.46 -43.45
CA ALA A 453 2.69 20.02 -43.16
C ALA A 453 3.06 20.25 -41.68
N LEU A 454 2.71 21.40 -41.10
CA LEU A 454 2.88 21.66 -39.66
C LEU A 454 2.03 20.74 -38.79
N GLY A 455 0.78 20.44 -39.18
CA GLY A 455 -0.07 19.47 -38.47
C GLY A 455 0.48 18.05 -38.52
N THR A 456 1.04 17.63 -39.65
CA THR A 456 1.70 16.33 -39.82
C THR A 456 3.01 16.25 -39.02
N LEU A 457 3.81 17.33 -39.02
CA LEU A 457 5.03 17.47 -38.23
C LEU A 457 4.74 17.43 -36.72
N ASN A 458 3.74 18.17 -36.25
CA ASN A 458 3.35 18.16 -34.84
C ASN A 458 2.80 16.77 -34.44
N PHE A 459 2.12 16.05 -35.34
CA PHE A 459 1.72 14.65 -35.12
C PHE A 459 2.95 13.72 -35.02
N GLN A 460 3.98 13.90 -35.86
CA GLN A 460 5.24 13.14 -35.81
C GLN A 460 6.04 13.43 -34.53
N GLN A 461 6.02 14.67 -34.04
CA GLN A 461 6.63 15.10 -32.77
C GLN A 461 5.85 14.59 -31.52
N GLY A 462 4.60 14.16 -31.68
CA GLY A 462 3.73 13.69 -30.60
C GLY A 462 2.84 14.77 -29.97
N GLU A 463 2.83 15.98 -30.52
CA GLU A 463 2.00 17.11 -30.05
C GLU A 463 0.60 17.04 -30.69
N TYR A 464 -0.18 16.03 -30.31
CA TYR A 464 -1.46 15.71 -30.97
C TYR A 464 -2.52 16.82 -30.88
N LEU A 465 -2.46 17.68 -29.86
CA LEU A 465 -3.41 18.80 -29.69
C LEU A 465 -3.08 19.99 -30.61
N THR A 466 -1.81 20.29 -30.84
CA THR A 466 -1.42 21.30 -31.85
C THR A 466 -1.60 20.74 -33.26
N ALA A 467 -1.31 19.45 -33.48
CA ALA A 467 -1.65 18.75 -34.71
C ALA A 467 -3.16 18.80 -35.01
N GLN A 468 -4.02 18.59 -34.00
CA GLN A 468 -5.46 18.80 -34.12
C GLN A 468 -5.82 20.26 -34.45
N ASN A 469 -5.19 21.25 -33.80
CA ASN A 469 -5.41 22.67 -34.11
C ASN A 469 -5.04 23.00 -35.57
N TYR A 470 -3.88 22.54 -36.04
CA TYR A 470 -3.46 22.69 -37.44
C TYR A 470 -4.41 21.96 -38.41
N LYS A 471 -4.85 20.73 -38.09
CA LYS A 471 -5.87 20.00 -38.85
C LYS A 471 -7.21 20.75 -38.91
N GLU A 472 -7.65 21.35 -37.81
CA GLU A 472 -8.90 22.13 -37.76
C GLU A 472 -8.76 23.44 -38.52
N ARG A 473 -7.61 24.11 -38.47
CA ARG A 473 -7.28 25.26 -39.33
C ARG A 473 -7.25 24.89 -40.82
N ALA A 474 -6.73 23.72 -41.18
CA ALA A 474 -6.75 23.23 -42.56
C ALA A 474 -8.19 22.91 -43.01
N ALA A 475 -8.98 22.22 -42.19
CA ALA A 475 -10.38 21.91 -42.46
C ALA A 475 -11.29 23.15 -42.53
N GLN A 476 -10.92 24.26 -41.87
CA GLN A 476 -11.58 25.57 -42.03
C GLN A 476 -11.28 26.24 -43.38
N ILE A 477 -10.23 25.81 -44.09
CA ILE A 477 -9.86 26.31 -45.42
C ILE A 477 -10.44 25.38 -46.49
N ASP A 478 -10.21 24.07 -46.37
CA ASP A 478 -10.79 23.02 -47.20
C ASP A 478 -10.95 21.73 -46.37
N ALA A 479 -12.20 21.31 -46.14
CA ALA A 479 -12.54 20.13 -45.35
C ALA A 479 -12.53 18.82 -46.17
N ASP A 480 -12.72 18.89 -47.49
CA ASP A 480 -12.76 17.73 -48.38
C ASP A 480 -11.38 17.39 -48.97
N ASN A 481 -10.35 18.15 -48.59
CA ASN A 481 -8.96 17.91 -48.96
C ASN A 481 -8.46 16.53 -48.46
N PRO A 482 -7.93 15.65 -49.35
CA PRO A 482 -7.51 14.29 -48.97
C PRO A 482 -6.43 14.22 -47.87
N GLU A 483 -5.48 15.16 -47.83
CA GLU A 483 -4.42 15.18 -46.82
C GLU A 483 -4.96 15.63 -45.44
N VAL A 484 -5.95 16.53 -45.41
CA VAL A 484 -6.69 16.89 -44.19
C VAL A 484 -7.50 15.71 -43.65
N GLN A 485 -8.10 14.91 -44.54
CA GLN A 485 -8.80 13.68 -44.15
C GLN A 485 -7.84 12.58 -43.67
N GLN A 486 -6.67 12.44 -44.29
CA GLN A 486 -5.63 11.53 -43.81
C GLN A 486 -5.15 11.92 -42.40
N LEU A 487 -4.87 13.22 -42.16
CA LEU A 487 -4.48 13.73 -40.85
C LEU A 487 -5.63 13.60 -39.83
N ASN A 488 -6.90 13.74 -40.25
CA ASN A 488 -8.06 13.45 -39.41
C ASN A 488 -8.06 11.99 -38.94
N SER A 489 -7.97 11.01 -39.85
CA SER A 489 -8.00 9.59 -39.48
C SER A 489 -6.81 9.17 -38.61
N MET A 490 -5.64 9.79 -38.79
CA MET A 490 -4.47 9.58 -37.93
C MET A 490 -4.72 10.08 -36.49
N LEU A 491 -5.31 11.26 -36.33
CA LEU A 491 -5.69 11.82 -35.02
C LEU A 491 -6.86 11.05 -34.38
N GLU A 492 -7.88 10.69 -35.15
CA GLU A 492 -9.05 9.95 -34.70
C GLU A 492 -8.67 8.57 -34.14
N LEU A 493 -7.80 7.84 -34.84
CA LEU A 493 -7.24 6.56 -34.35
C LEU A 493 -6.41 6.74 -33.07
N HIS A 494 -5.74 7.88 -32.89
CA HIS A 494 -5.02 8.21 -31.66
C HIS A 494 -6.01 8.46 -30.50
N PHE A 495 -7.01 9.32 -30.70
CA PHE A 495 -7.99 9.65 -29.64
C PHE A 495 -8.88 8.46 -29.25
N ILE A 496 -9.23 7.56 -30.18
CA ILE A 496 -9.93 6.31 -29.86
C ILE A 496 -9.09 5.44 -28.91
N ARG A 497 -7.78 5.31 -29.19
CA ARG A 497 -6.85 4.57 -28.31
C ARG A 497 -6.70 5.23 -26.95
N GLU A 498 -6.64 6.56 -26.88
CA GLU A 498 -6.59 7.27 -25.61
C GLU A 498 -7.89 7.14 -24.80
N GLU A 499 -9.06 7.09 -25.44
CA GLU A 499 -10.30 6.78 -24.74
C GLU A 499 -10.34 5.33 -24.24
N GLU A 500 -9.86 4.37 -25.02
CA GLU A 500 -9.71 2.96 -24.61
C GLU A 500 -8.73 2.80 -23.44
N ASN A 501 -7.55 3.43 -23.54
CA ASN A 501 -6.55 3.53 -22.47
C ASN A 501 -7.17 4.12 -21.19
N ARG A 502 -7.99 5.17 -21.30
CA ARG A 502 -8.68 5.82 -20.16
C ARG A 502 -9.79 4.95 -19.55
N LYS A 503 -10.45 4.08 -20.33
CA LYS A 503 -11.37 3.07 -19.80
C LYS A 503 -10.60 2.01 -19.02
N LEU A 504 -9.49 1.53 -19.56
CA LEU A 504 -8.59 0.58 -18.91
C LEU A 504 -7.93 1.18 -17.66
N GLU A 505 -7.51 2.44 -17.66
CA GLU A 505 -6.98 3.15 -16.49
C GLU A 505 -8.02 3.21 -15.36
N ARG A 506 -9.29 3.43 -15.69
CA ARG A 506 -10.38 3.40 -14.70
C ARG A 506 -10.66 2.00 -14.18
N LEU A 507 -10.54 0.97 -15.02
CA LEU A 507 -10.57 -0.41 -14.56
C LEU A 507 -9.38 -0.69 -13.63
N GLU A 508 -8.16 -0.25 -13.98
CA GLU A 508 -6.96 -0.41 -13.14
C GLU A 508 -6.99 0.43 -11.85
N GLU A 509 -7.71 1.58 -11.80
CA GLU A 509 -8.13 2.20 -10.53
C GLU A 509 -8.90 1.14 -9.71
N GLY A 510 -10.01 0.63 -10.26
CA GLY A 510 -10.88 -0.38 -9.63
C GLY A 510 -10.16 -1.66 -9.17
N ARG A 511 -9.26 -2.21 -9.98
CA ARG A 511 -8.44 -3.40 -9.72
C ARG A 511 -7.39 -3.19 -8.65
N THR A 512 -6.69 -2.07 -8.74
CA THR A 512 -5.70 -1.73 -7.71
C THR A 512 -6.41 -1.45 -6.40
N LEU A 513 -7.67 -1.01 -6.45
CA LEU A 513 -8.51 -1.01 -5.27
C LEU A 513 -8.93 -2.40 -4.80
N ALA A 514 -9.34 -3.30 -5.70
CA ALA A 514 -9.66 -4.68 -5.34
C ALA A 514 -8.51 -5.36 -4.57
N LYS A 515 -7.29 -5.08 -4.98
CA LYS A 515 -6.06 -5.51 -4.29
C LYS A 515 -5.84 -4.91 -2.90
N ASN A 516 -6.35 -3.69 -2.65
CA ASN A 516 -6.04 -2.88 -1.47
C ASN A 516 -7.25 -2.59 -0.55
N GLY A 517 -8.49 -2.90 -0.92
CA GLY A 517 -9.53 -3.20 0.07
C GLY A 517 -10.89 -2.53 -0.03
N ARG A 518 -11.12 -1.53 -0.89
CA ARG A 518 -12.48 -1.24 -1.41
C ARG A 518 -12.74 -2.23 -2.53
N TYR A 519 -13.62 -3.18 -2.31
CA TYR A 519 -14.45 -3.69 -3.39
C TYR A 519 -15.74 -2.88 -3.41
N ASP A 520 -16.26 -2.43 -2.25
CA ASP A 520 -17.52 -1.65 -2.17
C ASP A 520 -17.52 -0.38 -3.04
N GLU A 521 -16.40 0.34 -3.02
CA GLU A 521 -16.18 1.50 -3.87
C GLU A 521 -15.43 1.19 -5.18
N ALA A 522 -15.10 -0.08 -5.44
CA ALA A 522 -14.60 -0.55 -6.73
C ALA A 522 -15.71 -1.07 -7.63
N ILE A 523 -16.78 -1.60 -7.05
CA ILE A 523 -18.02 -1.94 -7.75
C ILE A 523 -18.45 -0.81 -8.70
N PRO A 524 -18.56 0.48 -8.30
CA PRO A 524 -18.83 1.58 -9.23
C PRO A 524 -17.84 1.76 -10.40
N TYR A 525 -16.59 1.28 -10.27
CA TYR A 525 -15.57 1.38 -11.31
C TYR A 525 -15.66 0.22 -12.30
N TYR A 526 -15.86 -1.01 -11.80
CA TYR A 526 -16.17 -2.17 -12.63
C TYR A 526 -17.54 -1.99 -13.32
N GLU A 527 -18.59 -1.65 -12.58
CA GLU A 527 -19.93 -1.32 -13.11
C GLU A 527 -19.84 -0.22 -14.20
N GLN A 528 -19.10 0.87 -13.98
CA GLN A 528 -18.93 1.89 -15.02
C GLN A 528 -18.15 1.36 -16.25
N TYR A 529 -17.16 0.48 -16.07
CA TYR A 529 -16.50 -0.17 -17.20
C TYR A 529 -17.46 -1.08 -17.98
N PHE A 530 -18.30 -1.86 -17.29
CA PHE A 530 -19.28 -2.78 -17.89
C PHE A 530 -20.42 -2.02 -18.61
N LEU A 531 -20.67 -0.75 -18.25
CA LEU A 531 -21.57 0.14 -18.99
C LEU A 531 -20.91 0.77 -20.25
N GLU A 532 -19.58 0.77 -20.34
CA GLU A 532 -18.80 1.44 -21.40
C GLU A 532 -18.06 0.45 -22.33
N ALA A 533 -18.06 -0.85 -22.02
CA ALA A 533 -17.42 -1.93 -22.76
C ALA A 533 -18.11 -3.29 -22.49
N ILE A 534 -17.92 -4.27 -23.37
CA ILE A 534 -18.39 -5.65 -23.14
C ILE A 534 -17.35 -6.38 -22.27
N PRO A 535 -17.71 -6.89 -21.07
CA PRO A 535 -16.78 -7.58 -20.20
C PRO A 535 -16.45 -9.00 -20.70
N THR A 536 -15.27 -9.51 -20.35
CA THR A 536 -14.93 -10.93 -20.50
C THR A 536 -15.34 -11.74 -19.27
N SER A 537 -15.41 -13.06 -19.40
CA SER A 537 -15.73 -13.97 -18.29
C SER A 537 -14.72 -13.87 -17.14
N ASP A 538 -13.43 -13.69 -17.45
CA ASP A 538 -12.38 -13.41 -16.44
C ASP A 538 -12.66 -12.13 -15.65
N LEU A 539 -13.22 -11.12 -16.32
CA LEU A 539 -13.53 -9.81 -15.73
C LEU A 539 -14.86 -9.83 -14.95
N LYS A 540 -15.85 -10.64 -15.39
CA LYS A 540 -17.03 -11.00 -14.58
C LYS A 540 -16.60 -11.70 -13.30
N TYR A 541 -15.75 -12.74 -13.40
CA TYR A 541 -15.14 -13.42 -12.25
C TYR A 541 -14.42 -12.44 -11.31
N GLU A 542 -13.63 -11.52 -11.84
CA GLU A 542 -12.94 -10.49 -11.06
C GLU A 542 -13.93 -9.56 -10.32
N LEU A 543 -15.04 -9.18 -10.95
CA LEU A 543 -16.13 -8.43 -10.31
C LEU A 543 -16.92 -9.30 -9.30
N ALA A 544 -17.00 -10.62 -9.50
CA ALA A 544 -17.61 -11.52 -8.54
C ALA A 544 -16.77 -11.62 -7.24
N ASP A 545 -15.45 -11.84 -7.33
CA ASP A 545 -14.52 -11.77 -6.19
C ASP A 545 -14.63 -10.43 -5.44
N VAL A 546 -14.81 -9.34 -6.20
CA VAL A 546 -15.10 -7.99 -5.71
C VAL A 546 -16.43 -7.94 -4.92
N TYR A 547 -17.53 -8.50 -5.42
CA TYR A 547 -18.78 -8.59 -4.65
C TYR A 547 -18.66 -9.49 -3.39
N VAL A 548 -17.91 -10.61 -3.47
CA VAL A 548 -17.70 -11.54 -2.33
C VAL A 548 -17.13 -10.82 -1.12
N GLY A 549 -16.04 -10.08 -1.31
CA GLY A 549 -15.40 -9.38 -0.19
C GLY A 549 -16.22 -8.19 0.31
N ALA A 550 -17.05 -7.56 -0.54
CA ALA A 550 -18.04 -6.57 -0.10
C ALA A 550 -19.17 -7.17 0.77
N GLU A 551 -19.18 -8.51 0.97
CA GLU A 551 -20.29 -9.30 1.55
C GLU A 551 -21.64 -9.14 0.80
N ARG A 552 -21.55 -8.68 -0.45
CA ARG A 552 -22.61 -8.68 -1.47
C ARG A 552 -22.72 -10.05 -2.14
N TYR A 553 -22.90 -11.09 -1.33
CA TYR A 553 -22.80 -12.49 -1.80
C TYR A 553 -23.82 -12.86 -2.89
N TYR A 554 -25.01 -12.25 -2.91
CA TYR A 554 -25.99 -12.50 -3.98
C TYR A 554 -25.54 -11.90 -5.32
N ASP A 555 -25.07 -10.64 -5.33
CA ASP A 555 -24.51 -10.01 -6.53
C ASP A 555 -23.26 -10.78 -7.04
N ALA A 556 -22.48 -11.35 -6.13
CA ALA A 556 -21.36 -12.23 -6.47
C ALA A 556 -21.83 -13.53 -7.15
N ILE A 557 -22.84 -14.20 -6.58
CA ILE A 557 -23.40 -15.45 -7.13
C ILE A 557 -23.96 -15.22 -8.53
N ASP A 558 -24.75 -14.15 -8.73
CA ASP A 558 -25.32 -13.80 -10.02
C ASP A 558 -24.19 -13.51 -11.05
N MET A 559 -23.10 -12.86 -10.64
CA MET A 559 -21.94 -12.58 -11.50
C MET A 559 -21.07 -13.82 -11.80
N TYR A 560 -20.94 -14.78 -10.87
CA TYR A 560 -20.32 -16.09 -11.17
C TYR A 560 -21.21 -16.94 -12.09
N ASP A 561 -22.54 -16.93 -11.90
CA ASP A 561 -23.48 -17.61 -12.80
C ASP A 561 -23.37 -17.02 -14.22
N GLU A 562 -23.34 -15.68 -14.36
CA GLU A 562 -23.08 -15.01 -15.65
C GLU A 562 -21.71 -15.33 -16.26
N ALA A 563 -20.69 -15.67 -15.46
CA ALA A 563 -19.36 -16.04 -15.96
C ALA A 563 -19.29 -17.51 -16.40
N LEU A 564 -19.93 -18.41 -15.64
CA LEU A 564 -20.00 -19.85 -15.93
C LEU A 564 -20.87 -20.15 -17.17
N ASP A 565 -21.90 -19.35 -17.43
CA ASP A 565 -22.73 -19.44 -18.65
C ASP A 565 -21.93 -19.08 -19.93
N ASP A 566 -20.94 -18.18 -19.86
CA ASP A 566 -20.03 -17.89 -20.98
C ASP A 566 -18.99 -19.02 -21.17
N TYR A 567 -18.37 -19.45 -20.07
CA TYR A 567 -17.32 -20.47 -20.04
C TYR A 567 -17.29 -21.18 -18.67
N TYR A 568 -17.61 -22.47 -18.67
CA TYR A 568 -17.57 -23.29 -17.44
C TYR A 568 -16.13 -23.58 -17.01
N ASP A 569 -15.81 -23.20 -15.76
CA ASP A 569 -14.57 -23.56 -15.07
C ASP A 569 -14.88 -24.13 -13.68
N LEU A 570 -14.21 -25.22 -13.33
CA LEU A 570 -14.49 -25.97 -12.09
C LEU A 570 -14.00 -25.24 -10.82
N GLU A 571 -12.92 -24.45 -10.89
CA GLU A 571 -12.44 -23.69 -9.74
C GLU A 571 -13.33 -22.45 -9.50
N MET A 572 -13.82 -21.82 -10.57
CA MET A 572 -14.86 -20.78 -10.50
C MET A 572 -16.16 -21.31 -9.86
N ASP A 573 -16.60 -22.52 -10.22
CA ASP A 573 -17.80 -23.13 -9.65
C ASP A 573 -17.62 -23.55 -8.17
N LYS A 574 -16.44 -24.08 -7.79
CA LYS A 574 -16.06 -24.27 -6.37
C LYS A 574 -16.13 -22.97 -5.57
N LEU A 575 -15.61 -21.87 -6.14
CA LEU A 575 -15.65 -20.55 -5.50
C LEU A 575 -17.08 -20.03 -5.36
N ARG A 576 -17.93 -20.16 -6.39
CA ARG A 576 -19.36 -19.88 -6.31
C ARG A 576 -20.04 -20.68 -5.18
N ALA A 577 -19.77 -21.98 -5.06
CA ALA A 577 -20.31 -22.81 -3.98
C ALA A 577 -19.86 -22.35 -2.58
N LYS A 578 -18.58 -21.95 -2.42
CA LYS A 578 -18.04 -21.35 -1.18
C LYS A 578 -18.75 -20.05 -0.82
N VAL A 579 -19.10 -19.24 -1.82
CA VAL A 579 -19.82 -17.97 -1.65
C VAL A 579 -21.29 -18.18 -1.29
N ILE A 580 -21.94 -19.21 -1.86
CA ILE A 580 -23.27 -19.67 -1.42
C ILE A 580 -23.22 -20.10 0.07
N TYR A 581 -22.20 -20.84 0.50
CA TYR A 581 -21.99 -21.19 1.91
C TYR A 581 -21.75 -19.95 2.81
N TRP A 582 -20.97 -18.96 2.37
CA TRP A 582 -20.76 -17.71 3.10
C TRP A 582 -21.99 -16.79 3.15
N SER A 583 -22.91 -16.90 2.18
CA SER A 583 -24.19 -16.19 2.19
C SER A 583 -25.16 -16.69 3.28
N GLY A 584 -24.89 -17.86 3.87
CA GLY A 584 -25.73 -18.51 4.86
C GLY A 584 -26.87 -19.36 4.29
N ASP A 585 -26.96 -19.53 2.97
CA ASP A 585 -27.86 -20.52 2.36
C ASP A 585 -27.25 -21.94 2.45
N SER A 586 -27.30 -22.50 3.67
CA SER A 586 -26.79 -23.84 3.96
C SER A 586 -27.45 -24.93 3.09
N GLN A 587 -28.67 -24.69 2.59
CA GLN A 587 -29.39 -25.65 1.75
C GLN A 587 -28.83 -25.67 0.31
N ARG A 588 -28.65 -24.50 -0.34
CA ARG A 588 -27.97 -24.43 -1.63
C ARG A 588 -26.51 -24.86 -1.51
N ALA A 589 -25.82 -24.46 -0.43
CA ALA A 589 -24.44 -24.85 -0.18
C ALA A 589 -24.28 -26.38 -0.14
N LEU A 590 -25.11 -27.07 0.66
CA LEU A 590 -25.08 -28.53 0.71
C LEU A 590 -25.37 -29.17 -0.66
N GLN A 591 -26.29 -28.61 -1.45
CA GLN A 591 -26.61 -29.13 -2.79
C GLN A 591 -25.42 -28.99 -3.75
N GLU A 592 -24.80 -27.82 -3.84
CA GLU A 592 -23.66 -27.57 -4.73
C GLU A 592 -22.41 -28.33 -4.29
N PHE A 593 -22.09 -28.39 -3.00
CA PHE A 593 -20.97 -29.21 -2.52
C PHE A 593 -21.20 -30.71 -2.62
N THR A 594 -22.46 -31.18 -2.61
CA THR A 594 -22.77 -32.58 -2.95
C THR A 594 -22.49 -32.83 -4.44
N ARG A 595 -22.93 -31.95 -5.33
CA ARG A 595 -22.64 -32.06 -6.78
C ARG A 595 -21.14 -32.04 -7.07
N LEU A 596 -20.42 -31.06 -6.55
CA LEU A 596 -18.96 -30.96 -6.71
C LEU A 596 -18.23 -32.18 -6.12
N SER A 597 -18.77 -32.79 -5.05
CA SER A 597 -18.25 -34.03 -4.47
C SER A 597 -18.58 -35.29 -5.29
N ASP A 598 -19.61 -35.27 -6.14
CA ASP A 598 -19.86 -36.33 -7.12
C ASP A 598 -18.95 -36.17 -8.36
N GLU A 599 -18.47 -34.95 -8.65
CA GLU A 599 -17.51 -34.63 -9.71
C GLU A 599 -16.05 -34.94 -9.31
N ASP A 600 -15.59 -34.50 -8.13
CA ASP A 600 -14.32 -34.94 -7.51
C ASP A 600 -14.50 -35.32 -6.01
N PRO A 601 -14.63 -36.62 -5.70
CA PRO A 601 -14.74 -37.12 -4.33
C PRO A 601 -13.48 -36.96 -3.46
N TYR A 602 -12.34 -36.57 -4.04
CA TYR A 602 -11.04 -36.48 -3.35
C TYR A 602 -10.55 -35.04 -3.14
N ASP A 603 -11.23 -34.04 -3.70
CA ASP A 603 -10.91 -32.64 -3.48
C ASP A 603 -11.09 -32.27 -1.99
N MET A 604 -9.98 -31.90 -1.33
CA MET A 604 -9.95 -31.61 0.10
C MET A 604 -10.76 -30.38 0.48
N GLU A 605 -10.91 -29.39 -0.40
CA GLU A 605 -11.70 -28.18 -0.12
C GLU A 605 -13.20 -28.49 -0.27
N VAL A 606 -13.61 -29.19 -1.33
CA VAL A 606 -14.99 -29.65 -1.53
C VAL A 606 -15.44 -30.55 -0.38
N GLN A 607 -14.62 -31.52 0.04
CA GLN A 607 -14.95 -32.36 1.20
C GLN A 607 -15.02 -31.56 2.50
N LEU A 608 -14.14 -30.58 2.71
CA LEU A 608 -14.19 -29.72 3.91
C LEU A 608 -15.51 -28.93 3.96
N TYR A 609 -15.88 -28.25 2.86
CA TYR A 609 -17.09 -27.44 2.80
C TYR A 609 -18.38 -28.28 2.74
N LEU A 610 -18.33 -29.51 2.23
CA LEU A 610 -19.43 -30.49 2.35
C LEU A 610 -19.66 -30.87 3.83
N GLY A 611 -18.59 -31.16 4.58
CA GLY A 611 -18.65 -31.44 6.01
C GLY A 611 -19.15 -30.23 6.82
N ASP A 612 -18.62 -29.04 6.53
CA ASP A 612 -19.05 -27.77 7.14
C ASP A 612 -20.54 -27.48 6.83
N SER A 613 -21.01 -27.74 5.60
CA SER A 613 -22.42 -27.59 5.19
C SER A 613 -23.35 -28.56 5.94
N TYR A 614 -22.97 -29.84 6.05
CA TYR A 614 -23.69 -30.78 6.92
C TYR A 614 -23.72 -30.31 8.38
N SER A 615 -22.63 -29.69 8.86
CA SER A 615 -22.57 -29.17 10.23
C SER A 615 -23.46 -27.94 10.44
N GLN A 616 -23.59 -27.04 9.45
CA GLN A 616 -24.55 -25.93 9.49
C GLN A 616 -26.01 -26.43 9.52
N MET A 617 -26.32 -27.50 8.80
CA MET A 617 -27.66 -28.11 8.77
C MET A 617 -27.95 -29.04 9.98
N GLU A 618 -27.16 -28.96 11.05
CA GLU A 618 -27.22 -29.82 12.25
C GLU A 618 -27.08 -31.33 11.99
N MET A 619 -26.64 -31.73 10.78
CA MET A 619 -26.42 -33.12 10.36
C MET A 619 -25.06 -33.64 10.84
N PHE A 620 -24.78 -33.48 12.15
CA PHE A 620 -23.45 -33.68 12.74
C PHE A 620 -22.84 -35.07 12.52
N ASP A 621 -23.64 -36.12 12.41
CA ASP A 621 -23.14 -37.47 12.08
C ASP A 621 -22.69 -37.60 10.61
N SER A 622 -23.32 -36.87 9.68
CA SER A 622 -22.87 -36.82 8.28
C SER A 622 -21.57 -36.01 8.16
N ALA A 623 -21.51 -34.84 8.79
CA ALA A 623 -20.28 -34.04 8.89
C ALA A 623 -19.12 -34.86 9.48
N ARG A 624 -19.38 -35.63 10.56
CA ARG A 624 -18.38 -36.50 11.18
C ARG A 624 -17.89 -37.64 10.28
N VAL A 625 -18.74 -38.16 9.39
CA VAL A 625 -18.30 -39.17 8.40
C VAL A 625 -17.39 -38.53 7.36
N VAL A 626 -17.77 -37.37 6.81
CA VAL A 626 -16.94 -36.64 5.83
C VAL A 626 -15.57 -36.30 6.41
N TYR A 627 -15.51 -35.62 7.56
CA TYR A 627 -14.23 -35.27 8.19
C TYR A 627 -13.37 -36.49 8.55
N LYS A 628 -13.96 -37.63 8.94
CA LYS A 628 -13.18 -38.84 9.22
C LYS A 628 -12.62 -39.47 7.96
N ASN A 629 -13.40 -39.53 6.88
CA ASN A 629 -12.90 -39.98 5.58
C ASN A 629 -11.75 -39.09 5.08
N MET A 630 -11.74 -37.79 5.40
CA MET A 630 -10.62 -36.90 5.10
C MET A 630 -9.37 -37.21 5.94
N LEU A 631 -9.51 -37.54 7.24
CA LEU A 631 -8.38 -37.95 8.10
C LEU A 631 -7.78 -39.30 7.70
N ASP A 632 -8.61 -40.26 7.32
CA ASP A 632 -8.16 -41.62 6.93
C ASP A 632 -7.40 -41.64 5.58
N ASN A 633 -7.44 -40.54 4.81
CA ASN A 633 -6.79 -40.37 3.49
C ASN A 633 -5.45 -39.58 3.53
N ASP A 634 -4.79 -39.49 4.70
CA ASP A 634 -3.47 -38.88 4.90
C ASP A 634 -3.40 -37.37 4.50
N PRO A 635 -4.19 -36.50 5.15
CA PRO A 635 -4.44 -35.13 4.70
C PRO A 635 -3.28 -34.16 4.95
N ILE A 636 -3.27 -33.05 4.19
CA ILE A 636 -2.26 -31.98 4.30
C ILE A 636 -2.36 -31.23 5.64
N GLU A 637 -3.58 -31.01 6.14
CA GLU A 637 -3.84 -30.29 7.41
C GLU A 637 -4.71 -31.13 8.37
N PRO A 638 -4.19 -32.21 8.97
CA PRO A 638 -4.97 -33.07 9.87
C PRO A 638 -5.55 -32.30 11.06
N LYS A 639 -4.78 -31.34 11.60
CA LYS A 639 -5.19 -30.51 12.74
C LYS A 639 -6.44 -29.66 12.45
N LEU A 640 -6.61 -29.15 11.23
CA LEU A 640 -7.82 -28.39 10.85
C LEU A 640 -9.06 -29.28 10.91
N ILE A 641 -8.93 -30.53 10.45
CA ILE A 641 -10.00 -31.52 10.43
C ILE A 641 -10.30 -32.04 11.86
N GLU A 642 -9.27 -32.24 12.68
CA GLU A 642 -9.42 -32.52 14.12
C GLU A 642 -10.16 -31.39 14.86
N GLU A 643 -9.83 -30.12 14.58
CA GLU A 643 -10.54 -28.97 15.14
C GLU A 643 -12.02 -28.97 14.71
N ARG A 644 -12.33 -29.22 13.42
CA ARG A 644 -13.71 -29.38 12.93
C ARG A 644 -14.46 -30.52 13.61
N ILE A 645 -13.85 -31.70 13.77
CA ILE A 645 -14.45 -32.83 14.50
C ILE A 645 -14.69 -32.48 15.97
N GLY A 646 -13.80 -31.70 16.58
CA GLY A 646 -13.92 -31.21 17.96
C GLY A 646 -15.06 -30.20 18.18
N TRP A 647 -15.51 -29.51 17.14
CA TRP A 647 -16.70 -28.64 17.20
C TRP A 647 -18.01 -29.43 17.13
N LEU A 648 -18.00 -30.65 16.58
CA LEU A 648 -19.18 -31.51 16.50
C LEU A 648 -19.52 -32.12 17.88
N PRO A 649 -20.79 -32.16 18.31
CA PRO A 649 -21.17 -32.70 19.62
C PRO A 649 -20.73 -34.16 19.81
N VAL A 650 -20.00 -34.43 20.89
CA VAL A 650 -19.50 -35.76 21.27
C VAL A 650 -20.68 -36.71 21.51
N ARG A 651 -20.60 -37.95 21.00
CA ARG A 651 -21.65 -38.96 21.18
C ARG A 651 -21.73 -39.38 22.66
N PRO A 652 -22.92 -39.59 23.24
CA PRO A 652 -23.08 -39.99 24.66
C PRO A 652 -22.43 -41.34 25.04
N GLU A 653 -22.08 -42.13 24.03
CA GLU A 653 -21.52 -43.49 24.15
C GLU A 653 -20.02 -43.48 24.48
N ASP A 654 -19.29 -42.42 24.08
CA ASP A 654 -17.83 -42.29 24.25
C ASP A 654 -17.45 -41.60 25.59
N GLU A 655 -18.42 -41.15 26.39
CA GLU A 655 -18.16 -40.35 27.60
C GLU A 655 -17.88 -41.17 28.88
N SER A 656 -16.82 -40.78 29.61
CA SER A 656 -16.55 -41.27 30.97
C SER A 656 -17.62 -40.85 32.00
N PHE A 657 -17.65 -41.54 33.14
CA PHE A 657 -18.54 -41.21 34.27
C PHE A 657 -18.26 -39.82 34.89
N PHE A 658 -17.00 -39.39 34.95
CA PHE A 658 -16.63 -38.14 35.61
C PHE A 658 -16.88 -36.90 34.73
N THR A 659 -16.62 -36.99 33.43
CA THR A 659 -16.95 -35.92 32.46
C THR A 659 -18.44 -35.60 32.46
N ARG A 660 -19.30 -36.63 32.59
CA ARG A 660 -20.76 -36.50 32.69
C ARG A 660 -21.22 -35.69 33.92
N GLY A 661 -20.42 -35.66 35.00
CA GLY A 661 -20.68 -34.82 36.18
C GLY A 661 -20.29 -33.36 35.99
N PHE A 662 -19.13 -33.09 35.37
CA PHE A 662 -18.65 -31.72 35.15
C PHE A 662 -19.33 -31.00 33.98
N ARG A 663 -19.93 -31.72 33.02
CA ARG A 663 -20.70 -31.10 31.91
C ARG A 663 -21.84 -30.20 32.42
N TYR A 664 -22.45 -30.54 33.57
CA TYR A 664 -23.46 -29.74 34.27
C TYR A 664 -22.95 -28.41 34.89
N LEU A 665 -21.64 -28.21 35.01
CA LEU A 665 -21.03 -27.01 35.62
C LEU A 665 -20.40 -26.04 34.61
N GLY A 666 -20.40 -26.37 33.31
CA GLY A 666 -19.85 -25.49 32.26
C GLY A 666 -19.37 -26.22 31.00
N GLY A 667 -20.05 -27.29 30.58
CA GLY A 667 -19.58 -28.26 29.57
C GLY A 667 -19.40 -27.79 28.12
N TYR A 668 -19.26 -26.49 27.87
CA TYR A 668 -18.91 -25.88 26.57
C TYR A 668 -17.99 -24.66 26.71
N LEU A 669 -17.51 -24.34 27.93
CA LEU A 669 -16.87 -23.06 28.26
C LEU A 669 -15.34 -23.11 28.39
N PHE A 670 -14.75 -24.31 28.47
CA PHE A 670 -13.31 -24.48 28.67
C PHE A 670 -12.76 -25.60 27.78
N SER A 671 -11.64 -25.37 27.11
CA SER A 671 -10.97 -26.35 26.24
C SER A 671 -10.14 -27.38 27.02
N TYR A 672 -9.64 -27.02 28.20
CA TYR A 672 -9.02 -27.94 29.16
C TYR A 672 -9.16 -27.42 30.59
N MET A 673 -8.94 -28.30 31.57
CA MET A 673 -8.84 -27.93 32.99
C MET A 673 -7.66 -28.66 33.63
N VAL A 674 -6.76 -27.90 34.23
CA VAL A 674 -5.54 -28.38 34.88
C VAL A 674 -5.53 -27.98 36.36
N VAL A 675 -5.37 -28.97 37.24
CA VAL A 675 -5.27 -28.80 38.70
C VAL A 675 -3.85 -29.13 39.15
N GLN A 676 -3.23 -28.17 39.84
CA GLN A 676 -1.83 -28.23 40.29
C GLN A 676 -1.74 -28.03 41.81
N PRO A 677 -2.03 -29.05 42.63
CA PRO A 677 -1.83 -28.96 44.08
C PRO A 677 -0.33 -28.88 44.40
N VAL A 678 0.03 -28.09 45.41
CA VAL A 678 1.40 -27.89 45.87
C VAL A 678 1.48 -27.92 47.40
N ALA A 679 2.54 -28.56 47.91
CA ALA A 679 2.99 -28.44 49.29
C ALA A 679 4.50 -28.17 49.29
N TYR A 680 4.96 -27.30 50.17
CA TYR A 680 6.36 -26.90 50.33
C TYR A 680 6.74 -26.81 51.79
N PHE A 681 7.98 -27.22 52.09
CA PHE A 681 8.61 -27.12 53.39
C PHE A 681 10.07 -26.70 53.19
N PHE A 682 10.53 -25.75 54.00
CA PHE A 682 11.92 -25.33 54.17
C PHE A 682 12.22 -25.23 55.67
N ALA A 683 13.41 -25.65 56.08
CA ALA A 683 13.97 -25.38 57.39
C ALA A 683 15.49 -25.19 57.32
N ASP A 684 16.05 -24.40 58.23
CA ASP A 684 17.49 -24.24 58.42
C ASP A 684 17.92 -24.30 59.89
N ASP A 685 19.23 -24.19 60.13
CA ASP A 685 19.86 -24.14 61.45
C ASP A 685 19.92 -22.74 62.10
N LEU A 686 19.22 -21.75 61.52
CA LEU A 686 18.89 -20.46 62.16
C LEU A 686 17.45 -20.47 62.73
N ASP A 687 16.92 -21.68 62.95
CA ASP A 687 15.55 -21.99 63.37
C ASP A 687 14.44 -21.40 62.47
N PHE A 688 14.78 -20.92 61.27
CA PHE A 688 13.79 -20.44 60.31
C PHE A 688 13.09 -21.62 59.65
N ARG A 689 11.76 -21.59 59.67
CA ARG A 689 10.92 -22.64 59.08
C ARG A 689 9.83 -21.99 58.25
N TYR A 690 9.73 -22.38 57.00
CA TYR A 690 8.76 -21.87 56.05
C TYR A 690 8.02 -23.04 55.40
N ARG A 691 6.70 -23.06 55.55
CA ARG A 691 5.84 -24.10 54.98
C ARG A 691 4.61 -23.49 54.34
N TYR A 692 4.23 -23.98 53.17
CA TYR A 692 2.97 -23.60 52.55
C TYR A 692 2.34 -24.77 51.80
N TRP A 693 1.03 -24.69 51.60
CA TRP A 693 0.27 -25.62 50.79
C TRP A 693 -0.87 -24.90 50.08
N GLY A 694 -1.41 -25.50 49.03
CA GLY A 694 -2.48 -24.93 48.24
C GLY A 694 -2.52 -25.54 46.85
N GLY A 695 -2.89 -24.74 45.85
CA GLY A 695 -2.86 -25.16 44.47
C GLY A 695 -3.18 -24.06 43.48
N ASN A 696 -2.88 -24.34 42.21
CA ASN A 696 -3.34 -23.58 41.06
C ASN A 696 -4.42 -24.38 40.32
N LEU A 697 -5.52 -23.72 39.97
CA LEU A 697 -6.51 -24.19 39.00
C LEU A 697 -6.33 -23.35 37.73
N GLU A 698 -6.15 -24.01 36.60
CA GLU A 698 -6.02 -23.38 35.29
C GLU A 698 -7.08 -23.94 34.33
N THR A 699 -7.74 -23.08 33.55
CA THR A 699 -8.74 -23.45 32.56
C THR A 699 -8.43 -22.79 31.22
N GLY A 700 -8.33 -23.61 30.16
CA GLY A 700 -8.21 -23.12 28.80
C GLY A 700 -9.49 -22.39 28.39
N LEU A 701 -9.38 -21.10 28.07
CA LEU A 701 -10.49 -20.27 27.55
C LEU A 701 -10.50 -20.32 26.01
N LEU A 702 -9.30 -20.30 25.42
CA LEU A 702 -9.00 -20.46 24.01
C LEU A 702 -7.72 -21.30 23.90
N PRO A 703 -7.37 -21.91 22.75
CA PRO A 703 -6.12 -22.67 22.60
C PRO A 703 -4.87 -21.89 23.02
N TYR A 704 -4.87 -20.56 22.79
CA TYR A 704 -3.79 -19.64 23.09
C TYR A 704 -4.02 -18.77 24.34
N ILE A 705 -5.12 -18.95 25.10
CA ILE A 705 -5.36 -18.22 26.37
C ILE A 705 -5.95 -19.15 27.43
N SER A 706 -5.32 -19.21 28.61
CA SER A 706 -5.94 -19.81 29.81
C SER A 706 -6.03 -18.82 30.96
N GLY A 707 -7.15 -18.88 31.67
CA GLY A 707 -7.35 -18.21 32.96
C GLY A 707 -7.04 -19.16 34.10
N GLY A 708 -6.87 -18.64 35.31
CA GLY A 708 -6.70 -19.49 36.48
C GLY A 708 -6.84 -18.77 37.82
N LEU A 709 -6.95 -19.57 38.87
CA LEU A 709 -6.97 -19.12 40.27
C LEU A 709 -5.92 -19.91 41.05
N SER A 710 -5.01 -19.19 41.70
CA SER A 710 -4.04 -19.77 42.62
C SER A 710 -4.33 -19.35 44.06
N TRP A 711 -4.35 -20.33 44.95
CA TRP A 711 -4.52 -20.16 46.38
C TRP A 711 -3.38 -20.84 47.12
N ILE A 712 -2.72 -20.11 48.02
CA ILE A 712 -1.62 -20.60 48.85
C ILE A 712 -1.87 -20.19 50.29
N ARG A 713 -1.86 -21.15 51.21
CA ARG A 713 -1.88 -20.92 52.67
C ARG A 713 -0.53 -21.29 53.25
N GLY A 714 0.14 -20.32 53.87
CA GLY A 714 1.50 -20.49 54.37
C GLY A 714 1.70 -20.07 55.82
N ASN A 715 2.80 -20.54 56.38
CA ASN A 715 3.25 -20.24 57.73
C ASN A 715 4.79 -20.11 57.74
N LEU A 716 5.24 -18.98 58.27
CA LEU A 716 6.65 -18.62 58.50
C LEU A 716 6.89 -18.60 60.00
N SER A 717 8.01 -19.10 60.49
CA SER A 717 8.37 -19.08 61.92
C SER A 717 9.87 -19.05 62.16
N ASN A 718 10.25 -18.53 63.33
CA ASN A 718 11.59 -18.50 63.89
C ASN A 718 11.52 -18.82 65.40
N GLU A 719 12.63 -18.68 66.13
CA GLU A 719 12.69 -18.90 67.60
C GLU A 719 11.70 -18.04 68.41
N PHE A 720 11.33 -16.86 67.91
CA PHE A 720 10.44 -15.90 68.58
C PHE A 720 8.95 -16.14 68.31
N GLY A 721 8.59 -17.04 67.40
CA GLY A 721 7.20 -17.41 67.10
C GLY A 721 6.93 -17.58 65.61
N GLY A 722 5.68 -17.33 65.18
CA GLY A 722 5.31 -17.52 63.79
C GLY A 722 4.09 -16.75 63.31
N PHE A 723 4.03 -16.60 61.99
CA PHE A 723 3.11 -15.80 61.21
C PHE A 723 2.37 -16.70 60.22
N HIS A 724 1.08 -16.46 59.99
CA HIS A 724 0.25 -17.22 59.06
C HIS A 724 -0.31 -16.27 58.00
N TYR A 725 -0.21 -16.66 56.73
CA TYR A 725 -0.74 -15.86 55.62
C TYR A 725 -1.58 -16.73 54.67
N THR A 726 -2.35 -16.06 53.83
CA THR A 726 -3.08 -16.67 52.72
C THR A 726 -3.01 -15.73 51.52
N THR A 727 -2.43 -16.22 50.44
CA THR A 727 -2.36 -15.52 49.16
C THR A 727 -3.41 -16.08 48.23
N PHE A 728 -4.18 -15.19 47.61
CA PHE A 728 -5.12 -15.53 46.54
C PHE A 728 -4.84 -14.62 45.35
N LYS A 729 -4.63 -15.22 44.17
CA LYS A 729 -4.32 -14.49 42.93
C LYS A 729 -5.08 -15.10 41.75
N GLY A 730 -5.57 -14.23 40.86
CA GLY A 730 -5.97 -14.61 39.52
C GLY A 730 -4.74 -14.68 38.61
N ASN A 731 -4.73 -15.65 37.69
CA ASN A 731 -3.67 -15.86 36.72
C ASN A 731 -4.23 -15.77 35.30
N LEU A 732 -3.42 -15.26 34.38
CA LEU A 732 -3.67 -15.21 32.94
C LEU A 732 -2.41 -15.71 32.22
N PHE A 733 -2.59 -16.67 31.32
CA PHE A 733 -1.54 -17.21 30.47
C PHE A 733 -1.92 -16.97 29.01
N ILE A 734 -0.97 -16.46 28.21
CA ILE A 734 -1.16 -16.27 26.77
C ILE A 734 -0.05 -17.04 26.05
N ARG A 735 -0.44 -17.95 25.15
CA ARG A 735 0.42 -18.88 24.41
C ARG A 735 0.22 -18.69 22.90
N PRO A 736 0.74 -17.61 22.29
CA PRO A 736 0.56 -17.36 20.86
C PRO A 736 1.28 -18.41 19.97
N GLN A 737 2.24 -19.15 20.54
CA GLN A 737 2.96 -20.27 19.93
C GLN A 737 3.32 -21.26 21.05
N ASP A 738 3.47 -22.55 20.74
CA ASP A 738 3.81 -23.59 21.73
C ASP A 738 5.14 -23.35 22.46
N ASN A 739 6.03 -22.58 21.84
CA ASN A 739 7.35 -22.20 22.34
C ASN A 739 7.36 -20.89 23.17
N LEU A 740 6.24 -20.17 23.31
CA LEU A 740 6.19 -18.82 23.88
C LEU A 740 4.99 -18.65 24.82
N ILE A 741 5.26 -18.35 26.10
CA ILE A 741 4.25 -18.21 27.15
C ILE A 741 4.42 -16.89 27.90
N PHE A 742 3.44 -15.99 27.75
CA PHE A 742 3.27 -14.84 28.63
C PHE A 742 2.45 -15.25 29.86
N ARG A 743 2.84 -14.76 31.03
CA ARG A 743 2.22 -15.03 32.34
C ARG A 743 1.97 -13.71 33.04
N PHE A 744 0.76 -13.52 33.55
CA PHE A 744 0.40 -12.39 34.40
C PHE A 744 -0.41 -12.91 35.59
N SER A 745 -0.05 -12.51 36.80
CA SER A 745 -0.82 -12.87 38.00
C SER A 745 -1.03 -11.62 38.85
N TYR A 746 -2.25 -11.47 39.37
CA TYR A 746 -2.59 -10.37 40.29
C TYR A 746 -3.43 -10.88 41.45
N GLY A 747 -3.12 -10.44 42.66
CA GLY A 747 -3.81 -10.85 43.87
C GLY A 747 -3.37 -10.12 45.13
N GLU A 748 -3.74 -10.69 46.26
CA GLU A 748 -3.40 -10.16 47.58
C GLU A 748 -2.86 -11.27 48.49
N MET A 749 -1.85 -10.94 49.28
CA MET A 749 -1.41 -11.69 50.44
C MET A 749 -2.08 -11.08 51.68
N TYR A 750 -2.96 -11.87 52.31
CA TYR A 750 -3.63 -11.53 53.56
C TYR A 750 -2.95 -12.20 54.76
N SER A 751 -2.92 -11.49 55.88
CA SER A 751 -2.64 -12.08 57.19
C SER A 751 -3.52 -11.43 58.27
N PRO A 752 -3.99 -12.19 59.28
CA PRO A 752 -4.60 -11.63 60.48
C PRO A 752 -3.71 -10.55 61.12
N GLY A 753 -4.29 -9.38 61.40
CA GLY A 753 -3.60 -8.29 62.10
C GLY A 753 -2.63 -7.44 61.26
N VAL A 754 -2.53 -7.65 59.94
CA VAL A 754 -1.63 -6.89 59.05
C VAL A 754 -2.38 -6.36 57.83
N VAL A 755 -1.90 -5.24 57.27
CA VAL A 755 -2.40 -4.67 56.01
C VAL A 755 -2.18 -5.67 54.87
N LYS A 756 -3.16 -5.79 53.97
CA LYS A 756 -3.07 -6.61 52.75
C LYS A 756 -1.89 -6.13 51.88
N ILE A 757 -1.07 -7.06 51.40
CA ILE A 757 0.04 -6.76 50.49
C ILE A 757 -0.34 -7.21 49.07
N PRO A 758 -0.27 -6.34 48.05
CA PRO A 758 -0.57 -6.73 46.68
C PRO A 758 0.51 -7.68 46.17
N VAL A 759 0.09 -8.79 45.58
CA VAL A 759 0.96 -9.76 44.92
C VAL A 759 0.80 -9.59 43.41
N ILE A 760 1.91 -9.30 42.74
CA ILE A 760 1.94 -9.08 41.29
C ILE A 760 3.01 -10.00 40.72
N GLU A 761 2.71 -10.69 39.62
CA GLU A 761 3.68 -11.45 38.85
C GLU A 761 3.50 -11.14 37.37
N ALA A 762 4.61 -11.03 36.64
CA ALA A 762 4.61 -10.88 35.18
C ALA A 762 5.81 -11.64 34.62
N GLY A 763 5.67 -12.32 33.49
CA GLY A 763 6.82 -12.99 32.88
C GLY A 763 6.59 -13.52 31.48
N VAL A 764 7.69 -13.75 30.78
CA VAL A 764 7.75 -14.27 29.41
C VAL A 764 8.70 -15.46 29.41
N LYS A 765 8.20 -16.63 29.01
CA LYS A 765 8.99 -17.85 28.84
C LYS A 765 9.04 -18.21 27.37
N PHE A 766 10.23 -18.47 26.86
CA PHE A 766 10.49 -18.89 25.48
C PHE A 766 11.39 -20.13 25.47
N ASP A 767 11.05 -21.15 24.69
CA ASP A 767 11.82 -22.39 24.55
C ASP A 767 11.88 -22.83 23.08
N TYR A 768 12.93 -22.44 22.35
CA TYR A 768 13.14 -22.90 20.97
C TYR A 768 13.85 -24.24 20.89
N ILE A 769 13.61 -24.91 19.76
CA ILE A 769 13.70 -26.33 19.49
C ILE A 769 14.09 -26.41 18.00
N HIS A 770 15.36 -26.69 17.64
CA HIS A 770 15.84 -26.79 16.25
C HIS A 770 16.26 -28.20 15.79
N ARG A 771 15.71 -28.69 14.67
CA ARG A 771 15.67 -30.13 14.28
C ARG A 771 16.98 -30.90 14.49
N ASP A 772 18.14 -30.31 14.20
CA ASP A 772 19.45 -30.95 14.28
C ASP A 772 20.01 -31.14 15.71
N GLY A 773 19.28 -30.67 16.74
CA GLY A 773 19.53 -31.08 18.12
C GLY A 773 20.14 -30.00 19.02
N TYR A 774 19.85 -28.71 18.79
CA TYR A 774 20.14 -27.63 19.75
C TYR A 774 18.85 -26.94 20.25
N LYS A 775 18.85 -26.51 21.52
CA LYS A 775 17.77 -25.74 22.16
C LYS A 775 18.35 -24.51 22.79
N TYR A 776 17.57 -23.43 22.76
CA TYR A 776 17.81 -22.27 23.59
C TYR A 776 16.48 -21.71 24.07
N GLY A 777 16.51 -21.09 25.23
CA GLY A 777 15.31 -20.52 25.82
C GLY A 777 15.64 -19.51 26.90
N PHE A 778 14.62 -18.76 27.31
CA PHE A 778 14.71 -17.87 28.46
C PHE A 778 13.40 -17.83 29.22
N ASP A 779 13.48 -17.68 30.53
CA ASP A 779 12.37 -17.33 31.41
C ASP A 779 12.71 -15.98 32.06
N LEU A 780 12.05 -14.92 31.61
CA LEU A 780 12.08 -13.60 32.23
C LEU A 780 10.85 -13.52 33.17
N PHE A 781 11.08 -13.38 34.47
CA PHE A 781 10.02 -13.38 35.48
C PHE A 781 10.25 -12.28 36.53
N TYR A 782 9.24 -11.44 36.71
CA TYR A 782 9.12 -10.41 37.75
C TYR A 782 8.04 -10.80 38.75
N THR A 783 8.32 -10.61 40.05
CA THR A 783 7.33 -10.71 41.12
C THR A 783 7.49 -9.61 42.15
N ARG A 784 6.36 -9.18 42.73
CA ARG A 784 6.26 -8.28 43.87
C ARG A 784 5.39 -8.95 44.94
N SER A 785 5.88 -9.01 46.18
CA SER A 785 5.24 -9.70 47.31
C SER A 785 5.73 -9.15 48.65
N ASP A 786 5.28 -9.73 49.77
CA ASP A 786 5.95 -9.58 51.07
C ASP A 786 7.37 -10.17 50.98
N ALA A 787 8.39 -9.41 51.39
CA ALA A 787 9.78 -9.82 51.28
C ALA A 787 10.08 -11.15 52.01
N SER A 788 9.35 -11.49 53.08
CA SER A 788 9.51 -12.77 53.80
C SER A 788 9.14 -14.01 52.97
N THR A 789 8.43 -13.84 51.86
CA THR A 789 8.10 -14.93 50.91
C THR A 789 9.12 -15.07 49.77
N LEU A 790 9.99 -14.08 49.59
CA LEU A 790 11.01 -14.02 48.53
C LEU A 790 12.43 -14.22 49.10
N LEU A 791 12.70 -13.65 50.27
CA LEU A 791 13.99 -13.67 50.97
C LEU A 791 13.84 -14.52 52.23
N TYR A 792 14.43 -15.70 52.19
CA TYR A 792 14.30 -16.73 53.22
C TYR A 792 15.13 -16.31 54.43
N SER A 793 14.50 -15.74 55.46
CA SER A 793 15.21 -15.26 56.65
C SER A 793 14.34 -15.20 57.91
N PRO A 794 14.85 -15.62 59.09
CA PRO A 794 14.15 -15.47 60.36
C PRO A 794 13.92 -13.99 60.74
N GLY A 795 14.73 -13.05 60.25
CA GLY A 795 14.56 -11.61 60.52
C GLY A 795 13.34 -10.97 59.84
N LEU A 796 12.72 -11.66 58.86
CA LEU A 796 11.55 -11.18 58.13
C LEU A 796 10.21 -11.77 58.62
N VAL A 797 10.21 -12.66 59.62
CA VAL A 797 8.96 -13.30 60.13
C VAL A 797 7.98 -12.27 60.68
N PHE A 798 8.47 -11.23 61.37
CA PHE A 798 7.67 -10.16 61.98
C PHE A 798 7.88 -8.77 61.35
N THR A 799 8.78 -8.65 60.38
CA THR A 799 9.14 -7.40 59.69
C THR A 799 8.35 -7.30 58.39
N ARG A 800 7.71 -6.15 58.09
CA ARG A 800 6.95 -5.97 56.85
C ARG A 800 7.69 -5.07 55.88
N LEU A 801 8.18 -5.68 54.80
CA LEU A 801 8.82 -5.04 53.66
C LEU A 801 8.14 -5.51 52.38
N THR A 802 8.03 -4.61 51.39
CA THR A 802 7.69 -5.01 50.02
C THR A 802 8.96 -5.46 49.31
N GLY A 803 9.01 -6.73 48.89
CA GLY A 803 10.07 -7.26 48.04
C GLY A 803 9.65 -7.25 46.58
N GLU A 804 10.56 -6.83 45.71
CA GLU A 804 10.46 -6.90 44.25
C GLU A 804 11.64 -7.70 43.73
N LEU A 805 11.36 -8.74 42.94
CA LEU A 805 12.35 -9.66 42.36
C LEU A 805 12.12 -9.73 40.85
N GLY A 806 13.05 -9.17 40.08
CA GLY A 806 13.19 -9.47 38.65
C GLY A 806 14.18 -10.61 38.45
N SER A 807 13.94 -11.49 37.50
CA SER A 807 14.83 -12.63 37.21
C SER A 807 14.83 -12.97 35.71
N LEU A 808 15.99 -13.37 35.20
CA LEU A 808 16.20 -13.85 33.84
C LEU A 808 16.99 -15.16 33.93
N ASN A 809 16.34 -16.27 33.56
CA ASN A 809 16.95 -17.59 33.45
C ASN A 809 17.05 -17.97 31.96
N ALA A 810 18.23 -17.80 31.35
CA ALA A 810 18.49 -18.14 29.96
C ALA A 810 19.35 -19.40 29.84
N TYR A 811 19.10 -20.22 28.82
CA TYR A 811 19.91 -21.41 28.53
C TYR A 811 20.16 -21.58 27.03
N TYR A 812 21.31 -22.16 26.69
CA TYR A 812 21.67 -22.56 25.33
C TYR A 812 22.42 -23.90 25.38
N ASN A 813 21.94 -24.91 24.64
CA ASN A 813 22.49 -26.25 24.58
C ASN A 813 22.99 -26.52 23.15
N PHE A 814 24.30 -26.59 22.97
CA PHE A 814 24.98 -26.76 21.68
C PHE A 814 24.97 -28.22 21.21
N GLU A 815 24.92 -28.43 19.89
CA GLU A 815 25.11 -29.73 19.20
C GLU A 815 26.40 -30.46 19.61
N THR A 816 27.44 -29.71 20.02
CA THR A 816 28.73 -30.24 20.50
C THR A 816 28.65 -30.90 21.89
N ASN A 817 27.44 -31.03 22.41
CA ASN A 817 27.11 -31.54 23.72
C ASN A 817 27.73 -30.66 24.82
N VAL A 818 27.43 -29.37 24.77
CA VAL A 818 27.80 -28.36 25.77
C VAL A 818 26.54 -27.59 26.16
N ASN A 819 26.36 -27.28 27.45
CA ASN A 819 25.26 -26.45 27.93
C ASN A 819 25.81 -25.18 28.57
N LEU A 820 25.13 -24.06 28.33
CA LEU A 820 25.33 -22.77 28.98
C LEU A 820 24.02 -22.40 29.68
N GLU A 821 24.06 -22.13 30.98
CA GLU A 821 22.92 -21.57 31.73
C GLU A 821 23.34 -20.25 32.40
N ILE A 822 22.46 -19.25 32.36
CA ILE A 822 22.64 -17.95 33.00
C ILE A 822 21.37 -17.63 33.78
N LEU A 823 21.46 -17.53 35.10
CA LEU A 823 20.39 -17.01 35.95
C LEU A 823 20.86 -15.69 36.59
N TYR A 824 20.31 -14.58 36.13
CA TYR A 824 20.45 -13.27 36.76
C TYR A 824 19.18 -12.93 37.57
N GLN A 825 19.35 -12.31 38.73
CA GLN A 825 18.25 -11.81 39.56
C GLN A 825 18.57 -10.41 40.05
N LEU A 826 17.58 -9.53 40.03
CA LEU A 826 17.61 -8.20 40.63
C LEU A 826 16.58 -8.16 41.77
N ILE A 827 17.06 -7.92 42.99
CA ILE A 827 16.29 -7.93 44.23
C ILE A 827 16.23 -6.49 44.77
N ARG A 828 15.03 -6.04 45.14
CA ARG A 828 14.80 -4.73 45.75
C ARG A 828 13.83 -4.85 46.92
N THR A 829 14.22 -4.40 48.11
CA THR A 829 13.33 -4.28 49.27
C THR A 829 13.04 -2.82 49.54
N LYS A 830 11.79 -2.40 49.32
CA LYS A 830 11.35 -1.02 49.55
C LYS A 830 11.07 -0.75 51.03
N GLU A 831 11.16 0.52 51.42
CA GLU A 831 11.03 0.96 52.81
C GLU A 831 9.80 0.39 53.52
N GLY A 832 9.96 0.14 54.81
CA GLY A 832 8.93 -0.38 55.69
C GLY A 832 9.32 -0.24 57.15
N THR A 833 8.51 -0.81 58.04
CA THR A 833 8.69 -0.66 59.49
C THR A 833 8.93 -2.00 60.17
N THR A 834 9.91 -2.02 61.07
CA THR A 834 10.08 -3.10 62.05
C THR A 834 9.30 -2.76 63.31
N ILE A 835 8.58 -3.73 63.87
CA ILE A 835 7.96 -3.63 65.19
C ILE A 835 8.75 -4.56 66.13
N LEU A 836 9.74 -4.01 66.83
CA LEU A 836 10.49 -4.71 67.87
C LEU A 836 10.08 -4.13 69.23
N GLY A 837 9.14 -4.81 69.90
CA GLY A 837 8.47 -4.29 71.08
C GLY A 837 7.65 -3.03 70.75
N ASN A 838 7.82 -1.97 71.55
CA ASN A 838 7.13 -0.70 71.36
C ASN A 838 7.87 0.27 70.41
N THR A 839 8.97 -0.15 69.78
CA THR A 839 9.79 0.71 68.92
C THR A 839 9.51 0.45 67.45
N ILE A 840 9.10 1.49 66.73
CA ILE A 840 8.96 1.50 65.27
C ILE A 840 10.27 2.04 64.68
N THR A 841 11.01 1.18 63.99
CA THR A 841 12.24 1.57 63.29
C THR A 841 11.97 1.59 61.77
N PRO A 842 12.22 2.72 61.07
CA PRO A 842 12.17 2.75 59.61
C PRO A 842 13.35 1.98 59.03
N LEU A 843 13.09 1.16 58.02
CA LEU A 843 14.09 0.40 57.28
C LEU A 843 14.38 1.08 55.94
N GLN A 844 15.66 1.33 55.68
CA GLN A 844 16.16 1.91 54.43
C GLN A 844 15.90 0.95 53.25
N GLU A 845 15.60 1.51 52.08
CA GLU A 845 15.56 0.75 50.83
C GLU A 845 16.93 0.11 50.53
N ASN A 846 16.91 -1.13 50.03
CA ASN A 846 18.11 -1.86 49.62
C ASN A 846 17.89 -2.56 48.27
N ILE A 847 18.93 -2.58 47.44
CA ILE A 847 18.95 -3.18 46.11
C ILE A 847 20.18 -4.09 46.04
N GLY A 848 20.02 -5.25 45.42
CA GLY A 848 21.13 -6.16 45.13
C GLY A 848 20.82 -7.09 43.97
N ASN A 849 21.84 -7.82 43.51
CA ASN A 849 21.72 -8.75 42.41
C ASN A 849 22.40 -10.08 42.70
N ASN A 850 21.81 -11.17 42.19
CA ASN A 850 22.44 -12.48 42.10
C ASN A 850 22.76 -12.80 40.64
N PHE A 851 23.89 -13.44 40.38
CA PHE A 851 24.25 -13.98 39.08
C PHE A 851 24.76 -15.41 39.24
N ILE A 852 24.22 -16.33 38.46
CA ILE A 852 24.70 -17.70 38.31
C ILE A 852 25.06 -17.89 36.85
N GLY A 853 26.34 -18.11 36.56
CA GLY A 853 26.81 -18.54 35.24
C GLY A 853 27.29 -19.98 35.32
N ARG A 854 26.69 -20.87 34.52
CA ARG A 854 27.10 -22.27 34.41
C ARG A 854 27.54 -22.59 32.99
N ILE A 855 28.65 -23.31 32.90
CA ILE A 855 29.05 -24.03 31.69
C ILE A 855 29.24 -25.50 32.05
N SER A 856 28.58 -26.39 31.34
CA SER A 856 28.69 -27.83 31.55
C SER A 856 28.90 -28.58 30.25
N ARG A 857 29.54 -29.74 30.33
CA ARG A 857 29.65 -30.65 29.20
C ARG A 857 28.77 -31.87 29.38
N ASN A 858 28.11 -32.18 28.28
CA ASN A 858 27.44 -33.43 28.03
C ASN A 858 28.49 -34.45 27.45
N PHE A 859 29.03 -35.32 28.32
CA PHE A 859 29.92 -36.48 28.07
C PHE A 859 29.27 -37.71 27.38
N TYR A 860 28.86 -38.75 28.13
CA TYR A 860 28.14 -39.94 27.64
C TYR A 860 26.62 -39.81 27.95
N PRO A 861 25.65 -40.32 27.15
CA PRO A 861 24.17 -40.14 27.24
C PRO A 861 23.44 -40.40 28.60
N ASN A 862 23.95 -39.82 29.69
CA ASN A 862 24.07 -40.48 30.98
C ASN A 862 24.43 -39.53 32.19
N LEU A 863 25.16 -38.44 32.01
CA LEU A 863 25.60 -37.51 33.08
C LEU A 863 25.31 -36.02 32.74
N GLU A 864 25.74 -35.09 33.58
CA GLU A 864 26.11 -33.73 33.19
C GLU A 864 27.19 -33.31 34.19
N VAL A 865 28.33 -32.77 33.76
CA VAL A 865 29.33 -32.23 34.68
C VAL A 865 29.73 -30.84 34.21
N GLY A 866 29.74 -29.89 35.14
CA GLY A 866 29.98 -28.49 34.82
C GLY A 866 30.57 -27.70 35.97
N TYR A 867 30.84 -26.44 35.63
CA TYR A 867 31.33 -25.42 36.53
C TYR A 867 30.25 -24.35 36.70
N GLU A 868 30.00 -23.96 37.95
CA GLU A 868 29.07 -22.90 38.36
C GLU A 868 29.86 -21.78 39.03
N TYR A 869 29.80 -20.58 38.46
CA TYR A 869 30.16 -19.34 39.13
C TYR A 869 28.89 -18.68 39.68
N PHE A 870 28.86 -18.41 40.99
CA PHE A 870 27.82 -17.62 41.64
C PHE A 870 28.42 -16.32 42.16
N PHE A 871 27.70 -15.21 41.97
CA PHE A 871 28.02 -13.88 42.47
C PHE A 871 26.75 -13.26 43.09
N SER A 872 26.91 -12.55 44.21
CA SER A 872 25.84 -11.84 44.91
C SER A 872 26.39 -10.54 45.48
N ASP A 873 25.72 -9.42 45.23
CA ASP A 873 26.14 -8.10 45.70
C ASP A 873 24.91 -7.25 46.06
N PHE A 874 24.98 -6.53 47.18
CA PHE A 874 23.91 -5.68 47.70
C PHE A 874 24.47 -4.31 48.09
N GLN A 875 23.70 -3.26 47.84
CA GLN A 875 24.05 -1.87 48.14
C GLN A 875 24.32 -1.65 49.65
N TYR A 876 23.60 -2.36 50.52
CA TYR A 876 23.79 -2.37 51.97
C TYR A 876 23.70 -3.77 52.55
N THR A 877 24.55 -4.08 53.54
CA THR A 877 24.36 -5.26 54.41
C THR A 877 23.35 -4.93 55.50
N LEU A 878 22.21 -5.63 55.53
CA LEU A 878 21.17 -5.47 56.54
C LEU A 878 21.14 -6.68 57.51
N PRO A 879 20.90 -6.47 58.81
CA PRO A 879 20.89 -7.57 59.80
C PRO A 879 19.62 -8.45 59.73
N ILE A 880 18.63 -8.07 58.94
CA ILE A 880 17.30 -8.71 58.88
C ILE A 880 17.13 -9.75 57.78
N TYR A 881 18.04 -9.80 56.80
CA TYR A 881 18.11 -10.86 55.78
C TYR A 881 19.49 -10.91 55.11
N TYR A 882 19.85 -12.06 54.54
CA TYR A 882 21.14 -12.26 53.88
C TYR A 882 21.32 -11.31 52.69
N SER A 883 22.20 -10.32 52.86
CA SER A 883 22.45 -9.23 51.91
C SER A 883 23.96 -8.94 51.85
N PRO A 884 24.76 -9.87 51.29
CA PRO A 884 26.21 -9.72 51.25
C PRO A 884 26.64 -8.68 50.20
N GLN A 885 27.80 -8.06 50.42
CA GLN A 885 28.47 -7.24 49.40
C GLN A 885 29.67 -8.00 48.84
N ASP A 886 29.88 -7.95 47.52
CA ASP A 886 30.97 -8.64 46.82
C ASP A 886 31.13 -10.11 47.29
N PHE A 887 30.09 -10.92 47.15
CA PHE A 887 30.15 -12.34 47.46
C PHE A 887 30.27 -13.14 46.17
N TYR A 888 31.21 -14.08 46.13
CA TYR A 888 31.39 -14.98 45.00
C TYR A 888 31.79 -16.39 45.44
N GLN A 889 31.45 -17.35 44.58
CA GLN A 889 31.59 -18.77 44.83
C GLN A 889 31.89 -19.50 43.52
N HIS A 890 32.84 -20.43 43.59
CA HIS A 890 33.27 -21.27 42.48
C HIS A 890 32.89 -22.72 42.79
N SER A 891 32.12 -23.38 41.92
CA SER A 891 31.60 -24.72 42.19
C SER A 891 31.77 -25.67 41.01
N ILE A 892 32.02 -26.94 41.29
CA ILE A 892 31.87 -28.03 40.32
C ILE A 892 30.57 -28.75 40.66
N PHE A 893 29.71 -28.94 39.66
CA PHE A 893 28.42 -29.63 39.80
C PHE A 893 28.31 -30.83 38.87
N ALA A 894 27.54 -31.83 39.30
CA ALA A 894 27.17 -32.99 38.51
C ALA A 894 25.66 -33.27 38.60
N ARG A 895 25.03 -33.69 37.50
CA ARG A 895 23.61 -34.06 37.43
C ARG A 895 23.41 -35.47 36.86
N TRP A 896 22.47 -36.25 37.41
CA TRP A 896 22.27 -37.68 37.15
C TRP A 896 20.78 -38.06 37.14
N LEU A 897 20.17 -38.23 35.97
CA LEU A 897 18.94 -39.02 35.82
C LEU A 897 19.35 -40.46 36.15
N VAL A 898 18.88 -40.97 37.26
CA VAL A 898 19.16 -42.32 37.79
C VAL A 898 18.36 -43.37 37.01
N TYR A 899 17.15 -42.99 36.61
CA TYR A 899 16.11 -43.91 36.19
C TYR A 899 15.08 -43.18 35.33
N LEU A 900 14.69 -43.82 34.23
CA LEU A 900 13.63 -43.38 33.33
C LEU A 900 12.87 -44.63 32.85
N ASP A 901 11.57 -44.69 33.13
CA ASP A 901 10.61 -45.58 32.48
C ASP A 901 9.29 -44.82 32.19
N GLU A 902 8.26 -45.51 31.71
CA GLU A 902 6.94 -44.93 31.38
C GLU A 902 6.29 -44.16 32.55
N ARG A 903 6.67 -44.48 33.80
CA ARG A 903 6.07 -43.91 35.01
C ARG A 903 7.03 -43.11 35.86
N TRP A 904 8.32 -43.42 35.89
CA TRP A 904 9.28 -42.79 36.80
C TRP A 904 10.40 -42.06 36.06
N GLU A 905 10.66 -40.82 36.46
CA GLU A 905 11.84 -40.05 36.05
C GLU A 905 12.54 -39.54 37.33
N ILE A 906 13.72 -40.08 37.65
CA ILE A 906 14.44 -39.77 38.90
C ILE A 906 15.75 -39.05 38.57
N LYS A 907 15.85 -37.75 38.83
CA LYS A 907 17.08 -36.95 38.66
C LYS A 907 17.67 -36.60 40.02
N LEU A 908 18.93 -36.92 40.26
CA LEU A 908 19.74 -36.27 41.29
C LEU A 908 20.61 -35.16 40.68
N ALA A 909 21.01 -34.20 41.49
CA ALA A 909 22.19 -33.39 41.20
C ALA A 909 22.93 -33.09 42.51
N GLY A 910 24.21 -32.75 42.41
CA GLY A 910 24.99 -32.28 43.55
C GLY A 910 26.13 -31.38 43.11
N LYS A 911 26.56 -30.49 44.00
CA LYS A 911 27.72 -29.62 43.74
C LYS A 911 28.60 -29.48 44.96
N ILE A 912 29.88 -29.24 44.70
CA ILE A 912 30.88 -28.87 45.71
C ILE A 912 31.40 -27.50 45.30
N GLY A 913 31.28 -26.53 46.21
CA GLY A 913 31.67 -25.14 46.00
C GLY A 913 32.72 -24.67 47.00
N TYR A 914 33.45 -23.64 46.62
CA TYR A 914 34.38 -22.90 47.48
C TYR A 914 34.01 -21.41 47.46
N ILE A 915 34.01 -20.79 48.64
CA ILE A 915 33.62 -19.40 48.90
C ILE A 915 34.87 -18.65 49.39
N PRO A 916 35.65 -18.00 48.51
CA PRO A 916 37.00 -17.53 48.86
C PRO A 916 37.01 -16.44 49.93
N LYS A 917 35.99 -15.57 49.96
CA LYS A 917 35.90 -14.43 50.88
C LYS A 917 35.93 -14.80 52.36
N ASN A 918 35.36 -15.96 52.70
CA ASN A 918 35.21 -16.43 54.09
C ASN A 918 35.90 -17.79 54.33
N ASP A 919 36.56 -18.38 53.33
CA ASP A 919 37.19 -19.72 53.38
C ASP A 919 36.21 -20.84 53.78
N TYR A 920 35.02 -20.85 53.16
CA TYR A 920 34.00 -21.89 53.36
C TYR A 920 33.94 -22.86 52.18
N LEU A 921 33.72 -24.13 52.50
CA LEU A 921 33.27 -25.13 51.52
C LEU A 921 31.75 -25.26 51.55
N LEU A 922 31.15 -25.37 50.37
CA LEU A 922 29.73 -25.62 50.15
C LEU A 922 29.55 -27.04 49.61
N ARG A 923 28.51 -27.74 50.08
CA ARG A 923 28.00 -28.96 49.47
C ARG A 923 26.49 -28.85 49.31
N GLU A 924 25.99 -29.20 48.13
CA GLU A 924 24.56 -29.32 47.84
C GLU A 924 24.24 -30.70 47.26
N LEU A 925 23.05 -31.21 47.58
CA LEU A 925 22.43 -32.39 47.00
C LEU A 925 20.96 -32.08 46.73
N SER A 926 20.50 -32.31 45.51
CA SER A 926 19.10 -32.19 45.12
C SER A 926 18.59 -33.45 44.42
N THR A 927 17.27 -33.62 44.46
CA THR A 927 16.54 -34.71 43.83
C THR A 927 15.24 -34.19 43.23
N ASN A 928 14.93 -34.58 42.00
CA ASN A 928 13.64 -34.41 41.33
C ASN A 928 13.13 -35.80 40.94
N VAL A 929 12.07 -36.27 41.58
CA VAL A 929 11.39 -37.53 41.26
C VAL A 929 10.03 -37.18 40.66
N TYR A 930 9.82 -37.49 39.39
CA TYR A 930 8.52 -37.42 38.74
C TYR A 930 7.91 -38.82 38.68
N PHE A 931 6.61 -38.91 38.97
CA PHE A 931 5.82 -40.13 38.91
C PHE A 931 4.52 -39.89 38.11
N THR A 932 4.46 -40.43 36.90
CA THR A 932 3.27 -40.44 36.04
C THR A 932 2.37 -41.60 36.48
N VAL A 933 1.17 -41.28 36.97
CA VAL A 933 0.19 -42.26 37.46
C VAL A 933 -0.65 -42.79 36.29
N ILE A 934 -1.09 -41.84 35.46
CA ILE A 934 -1.70 -41.95 34.13
C ILE A 934 -1.22 -40.72 33.34
N GLU A 935 -1.37 -40.70 32.01
CA GLU A 935 -0.85 -39.62 31.16
C GLU A 935 -1.33 -38.23 31.61
N SER A 936 -2.60 -38.11 32.01
CA SER A 936 -3.18 -36.86 32.50
C SER A 936 -2.88 -36.55 33.97
N PHE A 937 -2.19 -37.42 34.75
CA PHE A 937 -1.88 -37.17 36.16
C PHE A 937 -0.44 -37.53 36.54
N ARG A 938 0.38 -36.49 36.78
CA ARG A 938 1.81 -36.59 37.11
C ARG A 938 2.13 -35.91 38.44
N ILE A 939 2.84 -36.60 39.31
CA ILE A 939 3.35 -36.09 40.59
C ILE A 939 4.83 -35.73 40.43
N ALA A 940 5.29 -34.66 41.10
CA ALA A 940 6.68 -34.23 41.12
C ALA A 940 7.11 -33.94 42.57
N LEU A 941 8.15 -34.65 43.04
CA LEU A 941 8.79 -34.48 44.33
C LEU A 941 10.19 -33.88 44.10
N THR A 942 10.42 -32.65 44.58
CA THR A 942 11.74 -32.01 44.58
C THR A 942 12.25 -31.91 46.01
N GLY A 943 13.41 -32.48 46.30
CA GLY A 943 14.14 -32.33 47.56
C GLY A 943 15.48 -31.62 47.35
N TYR A 944 15.91 -30.85 48.33
CA TYR A 944 17.17 -30.10 48.31
C TYR A 944 17.77 -30.05 49.71
N LEU A 945 19.08 -30.32 49.81
CA LEU A 945 19.89 -30.23 51.01
C LEU A 945 21.14 -29.39 50.69
N SER A 946 21.41 -28.37 51.49
CA SER A 946 22.60 -27.53 51.37
C SER A 946 23.29 -27.40 52.71
N ASN A 947 24.62 -27.38 52.71
CA ASN A 947 25.43 -27.14 53.89
C ASN A 947 26.74 -26.45 53.50
N THR A 948 26.98 -25.28 54.06
CA THR A 948 28.33 -24.68 54.12
C THR A 948 29.02 -25.15 55.39
N PHE A 949 30.34 -25.32 55.35
CA PHE A 949 31.13 -25.66 56.52
C PHE A 949 32.54 -25.05 56.47
N ARG A 950 33.01 -24.63 57.64
CA ARG A 950 34.38 -24.24 57.95
C ARG A 950 34.64 -24.60 59.43
N GLU A 951 35.56 -25.53 59.66
CA GLU A 951 35.87 -26.08 60.99
C GLU A 951 34.62 -26.60 61.75
N GLN A 952 34.14 -25.88 62.76
CA GLN A 952 32.92 -26.21 63.54
C GLN A 952 31.73 -25.31 63.21
N SER A 953 31.89 -24.33 62.31
CA SER A 953 30.87 -23.37 61.88
C SER A 953 30.32 -23.68 60.49
N GLY A 954 29.05 -23.37 60.26
CA GLY A 954 28.35 -23.65 59.02
C GLY A 954 26.94 -23.06 59.01
N TYR A 955 26.31 -23.09 57.84
CA TYR A 955 24.87 -22.91 57.66
C TYR A 955 24.33 -24.13 56.91
N SER A 956 23.20 -24.67 57.35
CA SER A 956 22.58 -25.84 56.72
C SER A 956 21.09 -25.64 56.55
N SER A 957 20.59 -25.99 55.37
CA SER A 957 19.19 -25.85 54.98
C SER A 957 18.70 -27.06 54.23
N ALA A 958 17.42 -27.38 54.44
CA ALA A 958 16.72 -28.46 53.78
C ALA A 958 15.38 -27.94 53.25
N SER A 959 15.02 -28.32 52.02
CA SER A 959 13.67 -28.09 51.51
C SER A 959 13.11 -29.28 50.74
N LEU A 960 11.78 -29.35 50.72
CA LEU A 960 11.00 -30.38 50.07
C LEU A 960 9.76 -29.75 49.44
N SER A 961 9.53 -29.98 48.15
CA SER A 961 8.32 -29.58 47.45
C SER A 961 7.65 -30.81 46.84
N ILE A 962 6.35 -30.97 47.10
CA ILE A 962 5.48 -31.91 46.39
C ILE A 962 4.56 -31.08 45.52
N ARG A 963 4.50 -31.41 44.24
CA ARG A 963 3.55 -30.84 43.27
C ARG A 963 2.84 -32.01 42.59
N ALA A 964 1.62 -31.79 42.14
CA ALA A 964 1.06 -32.62 41.08
C ALA A 964 0.57 -31.74 39.93
N LEU A 965 0.31 -32.38 38.80
CA LEU A 965 -0.27 -31.82 37.59
C LEU A 965 -1.35 -32.80 37.13
N TRP A 966 -2.60 -32.37 37.14
CA TRP A 966 -3.75 -33.18 36.74
C TRP A 966 -4.53 -32.47 35.63
N SER A 967 -4.50 -32.96 34.40
CA SER A 967 -5.49 -32.59 33.37
C SER A 967 -6.75 -33.42 33.57
N ILE A 968 -7.91 -32.76 33.54
CA ILE A 968 -9.24 -33.38 33.75
C ILE A 968 -9.97 -33.60 32.41
N PHE A 969 -9.49 -32.93 31.36
CA PHE A 969 -9.82 -33.08 29.96
C PHE A 969 -8.50 -33.20 29.17
#